data_AF-A0A397UWF3-F1
#
_entry.id   AF-A0A397UWF3-F1
#
_cell.length_a   1.000
_cell.length_b   1.000
_cell.length_c   1.000
_cell.angle_alpha   90.00
_cell.angle_beta   90.00
_cell.angle_gamma   90.00
#
_symmetry.space_group_name_H-M   'P 1'
#
loop_
_entity.id
_entity.type
_entity.pdbx_description
1 polymer ?
#
loop_
_entity_poly.entity_id
_entity_poly.type
_entity_poly.pdbx_seq_one_letter_code
_entity_poly.pdbx_strand_id
1 'polypeptide(L)'
;MEQIIGALLASNHSENLKKKVVEKLTTNTQEMPQSDWEKLCDYSYGLLLEHETRVHAEIGEYVLSWIAHTQKQIYLKYFNSDALSFNLEKTGSNVREIYKVLRGTTKVIKYKNEIVDIQYIENIENDCQLLQRYAEKYFVQWKGRHDLHTLFISMFYDLPKSIPSDRNMVIQVLIHGLSNVPNESIDSNYREYVEKSVYLIESMWKESVELIHFTIREIFIRLSAAKSHSFAMALLISRIPLEHLSVIPPYIQKNFREDISRFGLSIGHMIEMMPHPFAKNIGYWVVGLMKALETVKSHEILLSITRINIKKVFKYLRDRKSREDSLLVVKYMLLGYQIAPDVFLSVAPMYPEVLDIISQEGDQIDILHELSNIAQCLMCRFSANQNQFIHLIKQKLENLEMPSLGQSEIRTILQEYNWNKNIKIAETTYKPTVKPTRTRKRIGLQNLGNKCFINSVLQALFNSLEFRYRIFHATSNKSKTSTLHQLKLCFSFMAFSTKSYFSPSALLETFPRWINNGRQQDCHEFLKILFSQIEEESNQFVSNKRPRLNMEDQSISRINFNEMPISTFGGILENTIECLTCGNKSRTKEDFHDLTLSLKVENESYKPSLDDMLSEFFTPEALNEDNQYFCDKCNGLQDAVKTTRIIVPPRYLILSLNRFEYDKRYARRIKIMTPVSFINVLRGET
;
A
#
# COMPACT_ATOMS: atom_id res chain seq x y z
N MET A 1 41.37 6.38 39.43
CA MET A 1 41.00 6.04 38.03
C MET A 1 39.83 6.89 37.53
N GLU A 2 38.73 7.00 38.30
CA GLU A 2 37.57 7.84 37.97
C GLU A 2 37.94 9.27 37.50
N GLN A 3 38.87 9.93 38.19
CA GLN A 3 39.33 11.29 37.85
C GLN A 3 40.01 11.36 36.48
N ILE A 4 40.77 10.32 36.11
CA ILE A 4 41.43 10.22 34.81
C ILE A 4 40.37 10.06 33.72
N ILE A 5 39.40 9.17 33.94
CA ILE A 5 38.29 8.97 33.00
C ILE A 5 37.45 10.25 32.87
N GLY A 6 37.17 10.94 33.97
CA GLY A 6 36.44 12.21 33.99
C GLY A 6 37.17 13.32 33.23
N ALA A 7 38.46 13.51 33.49
CA ALA A 7 39.28 14.47 32.76
C ALA A 7 39.36 14.13 31.26
N LEU A 8 39.49 12.84 30.93
CA LEU A 8 39.49 12.36 29.56
C LEU A 8 38.14 12.60 28.86
N LEU A 9 37.02 12.34 29.53
CA LEU A 9 35.68 12.57 28.99
C LEU A 9 35.42 14.07 28.76
N ALA A 10 35.91 14.93 29.65
CA ALA A 10 35.83 16.39 29.54
C ALA A 10 36.80 16.99 28.49
N SER A 11 37.80 16.23 28.03
CA SER A 11 38.77 16.69 27.03
C SER A 11 38.19 16.81 25.62
N ASN A 12 38.89 17.56 24.76
CA ASN A 12 38.55 17.72 23.34
C ASN A 12 39.07 16.58 22.44
N HIS A 13 39.54 15.47 23.03
CA HIS A 13 40.00 14.31 22.26
C HIS A 13 38.85 13.63 21.49
N SER A 14 39.18 12.91 20.42
CA SER A 14 38.17 12.17 19.65
C SER A 14 37.57 11.03 20.45
N GLU A 15 36.30 10.70 20.18
CA GLU A 15 35.57 9.62 20.88
C GLU A 15 36.32 8.28 20.84
N ASN A 16 36.89 7.94 19.68
CA ASN A 16 37.69 6.73 19.50
C ASN A 16 38.98 6.75 20.33
N LEU A 17 39.64 7.91 20.46
CA LEU A 17 40.84 8.01 21.29
C LEU A 17 40.47 7.86 22.78
N LYS A 18 39.37 8.48 23.22
CA LYS A 18 38.86 8.34 24.59
C LYS A 18 38.64 6.85 24.93
N LYS A 19 37.95 6.10 24.06
CA LYS A 19 37.74 4.65 24.24
C LYS A 19 39.05 3.87 24.36
N LYS A 20 39.98 4.06 23.42
CA LYS A 20 41.28 3.36 23.42
C LYS A 20 42.12 3.67 24.65
N VAL A 21 42.07 4.90 25.16
CA VAL A 21 42.78 5.27 26.38
C VAL A 21 42.16 4.58 27.59
N VAL A 22 40.83 4.50 27.68
CA VAL A 22 40.15 3.75 28.75
C VAL A 22 40.50 2.26 28.67
N GLU A 23 40.47 1.63 27.49
CA GLU A 23 40.88 0.23 27.29
C GLU A 23 42.33 -0.03 27.73
N LYS A 24 43.22 0.92 27.44
CA LYS A 24 44.63 0.83 27.87
C LYS A 24 44.79 1.06 29.37
N LEU A 25 43.93 1.88 29.97
CA LEU A 25 43.92 2.12 31.41
C LEU A 25 43.51 0.85 32.16
N THR A 26 42.40 0.22 31.76
CA THR A 26 41.88 -1.00 32.40
C THR A 26 42.85 -2.18 32.27
N THR A 27 43.50 -2.35 31.12
CA THR A 27 44.48 -3.44 30.91
C THR A 27 45.77 -3.31 31.73
N ASN A 28 46.17 -2.09 32.12
CA ASN A 28 47.38 -1.85 32.90
C ASN A 28 47.11 -1.62 34.40
N THR A 29 45.89 -1.87 34.85
CA THR A 29 45.50 -1.63 36.24
C THR A 29 46.04 -2.72 37.16
N GLN A 30 46.70 -2.33 38.25
CA GLN A 30 47.15 -3.21 39.34
C GLN A 30 46.03 -3.39 40.39
N GLU A 31 46.24 -4.24 41.41
CA GLU A 31 45.30 -4.38 42.52
C GLU A 31 45.05 -3.01 43.21
N MET A 32 43.78 -2.63 43.31
CA MET A 32 43.32 -1.45 44.04
C MET A 32 42.54 -1.87 45.30
N PRO A 33 42.51 -1.04 46.35
CA PRO A 33 41.67 -1.27 47.53
C PRO A 33 40.19 -1.42 47.17
N GLN A 34 39.43 -2.18 47.96
CA GLN A 34 38.00 -2.42 47.73
C GLN A 34 37.21 -1.10 47.58
N SER A 35 37.51 -0.08 48.39
CA SER A 35 36.84 1.24 48.32
C SER A 35 36.99 1.93 46.96
N ASP A 36 38.11 1.72 46.26
CA ASP A 36 38.36 2.36 44.97
C ASP A 36 37.64 1.62 43.85
N TRP A 37 37.44 0.31 43.98
CA TRP A 37 36.57 -0.46 43.10
C TRP A 37 35.10 -0.07 43.26
N GLU A 38 34.63 0.12 44.50
CA GLU A 38 33.26 0.56 44.78
C GLU A 38 32.99 1.96 44.20
N LYS A 39 33.94 2.90 44.37
CA LYS A 39 33.87 4.22 43.70
C LYS A 39 33.83 4.12 42.18
N LEU A 40 34.60 3.20 41.60
CA LEU A 40 34.57 2.96 40.15
C LEU A 40 33.23 2.37 39.69
N CYS A 41 32.60 1.50 40.48
CA CYS A 41 31.24 1.04 40.23
C CYS A 41 30.26 2.22 40.21
N ASP A 42 30.30 3.08 41.22
CA ASP A 42 29.46 4.28 41.31
C ASP A 42 29.66 5.22 40.13
N TYR A 43 30.91 5.55 39.84
CA TYR A 43 31.25 6.46 38.75
C TYR A 43 30.77 5.91 37.40
N SER A 44 31.02 4.63 37.13
CA SER A 44 30.68 4.01 35.85
C SER A 44 29.18 3.80 35.68
N TYR A 45 28.46 3.51 36.77
CA TYR A 45 27.00 3.49 36.78
C TYR A 45 26.42 4.90 36.60
N GLY A 46 27.00 5.91 37.27
CA GLY A 46 26.66 7.32 37.08
C GLY A 46 26.82 7.80 35.64
N LEU A 47 27.86 7.35 34.93
CA LEU A 47 28.04 7.63 33.49
C LEU A 47 26.88 7.16 32.61
N LEU A 48 26.18 6.08 33.00
CA LEU A 48 24.99 5.58 32.30
C LEU A 48 23.73 6.38 32.63
N LEU A 49 23.65 6.97 33.83
CA LEU A 49 22.45 7.66 34.32
C LEU A 49 22.48 9.16 34.03
N GLU A 50 23.59 9.83 34.31
CA GLU A 50 23.64 11.28 34.39
C GLU A 50 24.00 11.93 33.05
N HIS A 51 24.74 11.22 32.19
CA HIS A 51 25.29 11.78 30.97
C HIS A 51 24.53 11.35 29.71
N GLU A 52 24.23 12.34 28.85
CA GLU A 52 23.37 12.13 27.67
C GLU A 52 24.15 11.76 26.39
N THR A 53 25.48 11.81 26.43
CA THR A 53 26.29 11.54 25.24
C THR A 53 26.61 10.05 25.10
N ARG A 54 26.63 9.57 23.85
CA ARG A 54 26.89 8.17 23.50
C ARG A 54 28.19 7.64 24.10
N VAL A 55 29.25 8.43 24.07
CA VAL A 55 30.59 8.04 24.57
C VAL A 55 30.62 7.82 26.07
N HIS A 56 29.92 8.65 26.85
CA HIS A 56 29.88 8.46 28.30
C HIS A 56 29.21 7.12 28.63
N ALA A 57 28.10 6.82 27.95
CA ALA A 57 27.40 5.56 28.16
C ALA A 57 28.22 4.35 27.70
N GLU A 58 28.91 4.42 26.54
CA GLU A 58 29.76 3.34 26.05
C GLU A 58 30.98 3.10 26.96
N ILE A 59 31.58 4.15 27.51
CA ILE A 59 32.68 4.03 28.48
C ILE A 59 32.17 3.48 29.82
N GLY A 60 31.04 3.98 30.33
CA GLY A 60 30.43 3.45 31.56
C GLY A 60 30.09 1.97 31.44
N GLU A 61 29.49 1.56 30.32
CA GLU A 61 29.19 0.15 30.01
C GLU A 61 30.46 -0.71 29.95
N TYR A 62 31.50 -0.24 29.26
CA TYR A 62 32.79 -0.94 29.17
C TYR A 62 33.44 -1.12 30.54
N VAL A 63 33.51 -0.06 31.35
CA VAL A 63 34.16 -0.11 32.67
C VAL A 63 33.37 -1.00 33.63
N LEU A 64 32.03 -0.94 33.63
CA LEU A 64 31.21 -1.87 34.42
C LEU A 64 31.43 -3.34 34.04
N SER A 65 31.46 -3.63 32.73
CA SER A 65 31.76 -4.98 32.25
C SER A 65 33.13 -5.45 32.70
N TRP A 66 34.14 -4.58 32.61
CA TRP A 66 35.49 -4.88 33.06
C TRP A 66 35.58 -5.13 34.57
N ILE A 67 34.92 -4.30 35.41
CA ILE A 67 34.89 -4.51 36.86
C ILE A 67 34.20 -5.85 37.18
N ALA A 68 33.08 -6.15 36.53
CA ALA A 68 32.35 -7.40 36.73
C ALA A 68 33.24 -8.63 36.50
N HIS A 69 34.03 -8.64 35.43
CA HIS A 69 34.90 -9.76 35.08
C HIS A 69 36.20 -9.82 35.91
N THR A 70 36.70 -8.67 36.38
CA THR A 70 37.98 -8.58 37.10
C THR A 70 37.81 -8.74 38.61
N GLN A 71 36.74 -8.18 39.17
CA GLN A 71 36.47 -8.11 40.61
C GLN A 71 35.05 -8.59 40.94
N LYS A 72 34.77 -9.85 40.58
CA LYS A 72 33.45 -10.49 40.68
C LYS A 72 32.78 -10.29 42.04
N GLN A 73 33.50 -10.57 43.12
CA GLN A 73 32.95 -10.51 44.49
C GLN A 73 32.57 -9.09 44.90
N ILE A 74 33.41 -8.11 44.57
CA ILE A 74 33.12 -6.69 44.84
C ILE A 74 31.89 -6.27 44.04
N TYR A 75 31.86 -6.60 42.74
CA TYR A 75 30.76 -6.24 41.86
C TYR A 75 29.41 -6.83 42.32
N LEU A 76 29.38 -8.12 42.68
CA LEU A 76 28.17 -8.79 43.16
C LEU A 76 27.68 -8.24 44.52
N LYS A 77 28.61 -7.91 45.42
CA LYS A 77 28.27 -7.33 46.73
C LYS A 77 27.76 -5.90 46.58
N TYR A 78 28.38 -5.11 45.69
CA TYR A 78 28.01 -3.73 45.42
C TYR A 78 26.61 -3.65 44.80
N PHE A 79 26.41 -4.37 43.69
CA PHE A 79 25.13 -4.42 42.99
C PHE A 79 24.25 -5.59 43.50
N ASN A 80 23.99 -5.62 44.80
CA ASN A 80 23.06 -6.58 45.38
C ASN A 80 21.59 -6.22 45.05
N SER A 81 20.69 -7.19 45.24
CA SER A 81 19.27 -7.05 44.85
C SER A 81 18.56 -5.88 45.56
N ASP A 82 18.90 -5.60 46.82
CA ASP A 82 18.33 -4.49 47.58
C ASP A 82 18.72 -3.13 46.99
N ALA A 83 20.00 -2.97 46.61
CA ALA A 83 20.50 -1.77 45.96
C ALA A 83 19.83 -1.55 44.59
N LEU A 84 19.62 -2.62 43.81
CA LEU A 84 18.94 -2.56 42.53
C LEU A 84 17.46 -2.19 42.68
N SER A 85 16.76 -2.78 43.67
CA SER A 85 15.36 -2.44 43.98
C SER A 85 15.24 -0.98 44.40
N PHE A 86 16.10 -0.53 45.30
CA PHE A 86 16.11 0.85 45.78
C PHE A 86 16.30 1.86 44.64
N ASN A 87 17.26 1.61 43.74
CA ASN A 87 17.52 2.49 42.60
C ASN A 87 16.31 2.59 41.66
N LEU A 88 15.63 1.47 41.41
CA LEU A 88 14.43 1.44 40.58
C LEU A 88 13.22 2.09 41.27
N GLU A 89 12.99 1.83 42.55
CA GLU A 89 11.87 2.40 43.31
C GLU A 89 11.98 3.91 43.52
N LYS A 90 13.21 4.44 43.65
CA LYS A 90 13.45 5.89 43.75
C LYS A 90 13.04 6.63 42.48
N THR A 91 12.90 5.95 41.35
CA THR A 91 12.42 6.59 40.12
C THR A 91 10.96 7.00 40.28
N GLY A 92 10.71 8.31 40.28
CA GLY A 92 9.35 8.86 40.23
C GLY A 92 8.64 8.58 38.89
N SER A 93 7.65 9.40 38.55
CA SER A 93 6.88 9.23 37.30
C SER A 93 7.57 9.80 36.03
N ASN A 94 8.81 10.28 36.14
CA ASN A 94 9.52 10.88 35.01
C ASN A 94 10.07 9.79 34.06
N VAL A 95 9.51 9.71 32.85
CA VAL A 95 9.88 8.75 31.79
C VAL A 95 11.39 8.73 31.48
N ARG A 96 12.05 9.90 31.49
CA ARG A 96 13.48 10.00 31.18
C ARG A 96 14.35 9.35 32.26
N GLU A 97 13.98 9.56 33.53
CA GLU A 97 14.68 8.97 34.68
C GLU A 97 14.43 7.47 34.74
N ILE A 98 13.20 7.02 34.50
CA ILE A 98 12.89 5.58 34.42
C ILE A 98 13.71 4.92 33.30
N TYR A 99 13.81 5.55 32.12
CA TYR A 99 14.61 5.04 31.01
C TYR A 99 16.09 4.87 31.38
N LYS A 100 16.69 5.90 32.00
CA LYS A 100 18.09 5.90 32.40
C LYS A 100 18.38 4.80 33.41
N VAL A 101 17.56 4.70 34.46
CA VAL A 101 17.74 3.70 35.52
C VAL A 101 17.50 2.30 34.99
N LEU A 102 16.45 2.07 34.18
CA LEU A 102 16.23 0.77 33.55
C LEU A 102 17.42 0.38 32.68
N ARG A 103 17.93 1.29 31.83
CA ARG A 103 19.11 1.03 31.00
C ARG A 103 20.33 0.63 31.83
N GLY A 104 20.64 1.41 32.88
CA GLY A 104 21.76 1.13 33.77
C GLY A 104 21.60 -0.22 34.48
N THR A 105 20.44 -0.45 35.09
CA THR A 105 20.15 -1.67 35.85
C THR A 105 20.14 -2.91 34.96
N THR A 106 19.63 -2.83 33.73
CA THR A 106 19.74 -3.90 32.73
C THR A 106 21.20 -4.27 32.46
N LYS A 107 22.09 -3.30 32.25
CA LYS A 107 23.51 -3.58 32.00
C LYS A 107 24.19 -4.19 33.22
N VAL A 108 23.86 -3.70 34.41
CA VAL A 108 24.40 -4.27 35.65
C VAL A 108 24.01 -5.75 35.79
N ILE A 109 22.72 -6.06 35.66
CA ILE A 109 22.20 -7.43 35.78
C ILE A 109 22.73 -8.33 34.66
N LYS A 110 22.87 -7.81 33.44
CA LYS A 110 23.53 -8.53 32.33
C LYS A 110 24.93 -9.00 32.73
N TYR A 111 25.77 -8.11 33.22
CA TYR A 111 27.12 -8.48 33.61
C TYR A 111 27.17 -9.38 34.85
N LYS A 112 26.23 -9.24 35.79
CA LYS A 112 26.04 -10.24 36.86
C LYS A 112 25.77 -11.62 36.25
N ASN A 113 24.85 -11.71 35.28
CA ASN A 113 24.49 -12.95 34.61
C ASN A 113 25.64 -13.59 33.81
N GLU A 114 26.58 -12.79 33.28
CA GLU A 114 27.77 -13.30 32.59
C GLU A 114 28.82 -13.92 33.53
N ILE A 115 28.88 -13.50 34.80
CA ILE A 115 29.96 -13.87 35.73
C ILE A 115 29.54 -14.84 36.86
N VAL A 116 28.25 -15.14 37.00
CA VAL A 116 27.73 -15.84 38.19
C VAL A 116 28.06 -17.34 38.22
N ASP A 117 28.59 -17.78 39.38
CA ASP A 117 28.73 -19.18 39.76
C ASP A 117 27.41 -19.76 40.32
N ILE A 118 27.24 -21.08 40.30
CA ILE A 118 25.98 -21.78 40.68
C ILE A 118 25.35 -21.27 42.00
N GLN A 119 26.16 -20.85 42.97
CA GLN A 119 25.71 -20.36 44.28
C GLN A 119 24.91 -19.04 44.26
N TYR A 120 24.96 -18.23 43.20
CA TYR A 120 24.28 -16.92 43.13
C TYR A 120 23.14 -16.87 42.09
N ILE A 121 22.73 -18.02 41.53
CA ILE A 121 21.68 -18.09 40.50
C ILE A 121 20.35 -17.51 40.99
N GLU A 122 19.95 -17.80 42.23
CA GLU A 122 18.68 -17.35 42.81
C GLU A 122 18.60 -15.80 42.91
N ASN A 123 19.71 -15.14 43.19
CA ASN A 123 19.77 -13.68 43.26
C ASN A 123 19.55 -13.02 41.89
N ILE A 124 20.08 -13.60 40.80
CA ILE A 124 19.85 -13.08 39.44
C ILE A 124 18.40 -13.27 39.03
N GLU A 125 17.77 -14.39 39.41
CA GLU A 125 16.36 -14.60 39.09
C GLU A 125 15.47 -13.54 39.73
N ASN A 126 15.74 -13.20 40.99
CA ASN A 126 15.06 -12.10 41.68
C ASN A 126 15.29 -10.75 40.98
N ASP A 127 16.52 -10.47 40.54
CA ASP A 127 16.84 -9.25 39.80
C ASP A 127 16.13 -9.19 38.43
N CYS A 128 16.04 -10.32 37.73
CA CYS A 128 15.30 -10.42 36.47
C CYS A 128 13.79 -10.25 36.68
N GLN A 129 13.23 -10.81 37.76
CA GLN A 129 11.83 -10.61 38.13
C GLN A 129 11.53 -9.15 38.46
N LEU A 130 12.49 -8.44 39.07
CA LEU A 130 12.38 -7.00 39.29
C LEU A 130 12.25 -6.26 37.94
N LEU A 131 13.14 -6.53 36.97
CA LEU A 131 13.02 -5.96 35.62
C LEU A 131 11.70 -6.36 34.93
N GLN A 132 11.24 -7.59 35.11
CA GLN A 132 9.99 -8.10 34.56
C GLN A 132 8.78 -7.29 35.05
N ARG A 133 8.70 -6.96 36.34
CA ARG A 133 7.61 -6.12 36.90
C ARG A 133 7.57 -4.73 36.25
N TYR A 134 8.73 -4.14 35.97
CA TYR A 134 8.80 -2.84 35.29
C TYR A 134 8.42 -2.96 33.81
N ALA A 135 8.81 -4.04 33.14
CA ALA A 135 8.37 -4.34 31.79
C ALA A 135 6.85 -4.51 31.71
N GLU A 136 6.25 -5.26 32.63
CA GLU A 136 4.79 -5.44 32.73
C GLU A 136 4.05 -4.10 32.91
N LYS A 137 4.64 -3.18 33.66
CA LYS A 137 4.07 -1.84 33.89
C LYS A 137 4.18 -0.91 32.67
N TYR A 138 5.34 -0.85 32.02
CA TYR A 138 5.67 0.23 31.08
C TYR A 138 5.75 -0.19 29.61
N PHE A 139 5.98 -1.47 29.30
CA PHE A 139 6.21 -1.93 27.91
C PHE A 139 5.03 -1.61 26.99
N VAL A 140 3.80 -1.90 27.44
CA VAL A 140 2.56 -1.57 26.70
C VAL A 140 2.35 -0.06 26.60
N GLN A 141 2.62 0.68 27.69
CA GLN A 141 2.41 2.12 27.75
C GLN A 141 3.29 2.86 26.74
N TRP A 142 4.49 2.34 26.48
CA TRP A 142 5.48 2.98 25.61
C TRP A 142 5.55 2.39 24.20
N LYS A 143 4.55 1.59 23.78
CA LYS A 143 4.50 0.99 22.43
C LYS A 143 4.62 1.97 21.26
N GLY A 144 4.33 3.27 21.47
CA GLY A 144 4.46 4.33 20.47
C GLY A 144 5.78 5.12 20.51
N ARG A 145 6.70 4.76 21.43
CA ARG A 145 7.97 5.47 21.66
C ARG A 145 9.13 4.54 21.31
N HIS A 146 9.65 4.69 20.08
CA HIS A 146 10.67 3.80 19.53
C HIS A 146 11.95 3.72 20.38
N ASP A 147 12.42 4.87 20.87
CA ASP A 147 13.56 5.01 21.78
C ASP A 147 13.42 4.13 23.05
N LEU A 148 12.23 4.16 23.66
CA LEU A 148 11.94 3.42 24.89
C LEU A 148 11.68 1.93 24.61
N HIS A 149 11.05 1.62 23.48
CA HIS A 149 10.77 0.26 23.08
C HIS A 149 12.05 -0.53 22.74
N THR A 150 13.03 0.13 22.10
CA THR A 150 14.36 -0.44 21.81
C THR A 150 15.12 -0.83 23.07
N LEU A 151 14.95 -0.08 24.17
CA LEU A 151 15.53 -0.44 25.47
C LEU A 151 14.96 -1.78 25.96
N PHE A 152 13.63 -1.94 25.96
CA PHE A 152 12.99 -3.18 26.41
C PHE A 152 13.36 -4.37 25.53
N ILE A 153 13.40 -4.20 24.21
CA ILE A 153 13.86 -5.26 23.29
C ILE A 153 15.30 -5.68 23.61
N SER A 154 16.20 -4.71 23.84
CA SER A 154 17.58 -5.02 24.21
C SER A 154 17.67 -5.70 25.57
N MET A 155 16.87 -5.27 26.54
CA MET A 155 16.77 -5.88 27.86
C MET A 155 16.29 -7.33 27.79
N PHE A 156 15.22 -7.61 27.05
CA PHE A 156 14.70 -8.96 26.85
C PHE A 156 15.68 -9.86 26.10
N TYR A 157 16.43 -9.29 25.15
CA TYR A 157 17.44 -10.01 24.40
C TYR A 157 18.64 -10.39 25.28
N ASP A 158 19.15 -9.43 26.06
CA ASP A 158 20.28 -9.63 26.98
C ASP A 158 19.88 -10.50 28.18
N LEU A 159 18.63 -10.38 28.66
CA LEU A 159 18.10 -11.03 29.85
C LEU A 159 16.71 -11.65 29.58
N PRO A 160 16.61 -12.83 28.94
CA PRO A 160 15.32 -13.44 28.59
C PRO A 160 14.36 -13.70 29.76
N LYS A 161 14.90 -13.90 30.98
CA LYS A 161 14.09 -14.06 32.20
C LYS A 161 13.34 -12.78 32.61
N SER A 162 13.68 -11.62 32.04
CA SER A 162 12.99 -10.35 32.28
C SER A 162 11.74 -10.14 31.38
N ILE A 163 11.46 -11.04 30.43
CA ILE A 163 10.30 -10.91 29.54
C ILE A 163 9.00 -11.08 30.36
N PRO A 164 8.01 -10.18 30.22
CA PRO A 164 6.71 -10.27 30.90
C PRO A 164 6.04 -11.64 30.80
N SER A 165 5.30 -12.02 31.85
CA SER A 165 4.63 -13.33 31.91
C SER A 165 3.55 -13.50 30.83
N ASP A 166 2.85 -12.40 30.49
CA ASP A 166 1.88 -12.38 29.39
C ASP A 166 2.59 -12.32 28.03
N ARG A 167 2.91 -13.49 27.47
CA ARG A 167 3.56 -13.62 26.16
C ARG A 167 2.73 -13.05 25.01
N ASN A 168 1.40 -13.13 25.09
CA ASN A 168 0.53 -12.59 24.05
C ASN A 168 0.63 -11.06 24.00
N MET A 169 0.63 -10.40 25.15
CA MET A 169 0.85 -8.96 25.25
C MET A 169 2.21 -8.57 24.65
N VAL A 170 3.28 -9.31 24.98
CA VAL A 170 4.62 -9.01 24.48
C VAL A 170 4.67 -9.14 22.95
N ILE A 171 4.19 -10.26 22.41
CA ILE A 171 4.12 -10.50 20.96
C ILE A 171 3.31 -9.40 20.27
N GLN A 172 2.16 -9.01 20.83
CA GLN A 172 1.32 -7.97 20.26
C GLN A 172 2.05 -6.61 20.18
N VAL A 173 2.75 -6.22 21.25
CA VAL A 173 3.50 -4.95 21.29
C VAL A 173 4.69 -4.98 20.33
N LEU A 174 5.43 -6.09 20.25
CA LEU A 174 6.54 -6.27 19.30
C LEU A 174 6.05 -6.18 17.85
N ILE A 175 4.95 -6.87 17.50
CA ILE A 175 4.35 -6.82 16.16
C ILE A 175 3.86 -5.41 15.83
N HIS A 176 3.25 -4.71 16.80
CA HIS A 176 2.87 -3.32 16.62
C HIS A 176 4.08 -2.44 16.30
N GLY A 177 5.18 -2.60 17.05
CA GLY A 177 6.43 -1.90 16.80
C GLY A 177 7.00 -2.17 15.41
N LEU A 178 7.04 -3.43 14.98
CA LEU A 178 7.48 -3.82 13.63
C LEU A 178 6.60 -3.19 12.53
N SER A 179 5.27 -3.14 12.76
CA SER A 179 4.32 -2.60 11.78
C SER A 179 4.45 -1.09 11.54
N ASN A 180 5.11 -0.36 12.45
CA ASN A 180 5.28 1.09 12.39
C ASN A 180 6.68 1.56 11.98
N VAL A 181 7.61 0.63 11.69
CA VAL A 181 8.95 1.00 11.21
C VAL A 181 8.82 1.69 9.83
N PRO A 182 9.37 2.91 9.64
CA PRO A 182 9.31 3.59 8.35
C PRO A 182 10.09 2.83 7.27
N ASN A 183 9.54 2.74 6.06
CA ASN A 183 10.18 2.04 4.96
C ASN A 183 11.44 2.73 4.43
N GLU A 184 11.56 4.05 4.61
CA GLU A 184 12.69 4.86 4.17
C GLU A 184 13.89 4.81 5.13
N SER A 185 13.72 4.27 6.34
CA SER A 185 14.69 4.38 7.43
C SER A 185 15.45 3.09 7.73
N ILE A 186 15.74 2.22 6.75
CA ILE A 186 16.56 1.02 7.00
C ILE A 186 18.04 1.40 7.06
N ASP A 187 18.40 2.17 8.10
CA ASP A 187 19.78 2.31 8.56
C ASP A 187 20.18 1.09 9.43
N SER A 188 21.43 1.06 9.89
CA SER A 188 21.93 -0.04 10.73
C SER A 188 21.14 -0.23 12.03
N ASN A 189 20.55 0.83 12.59
CA ASN A 189 19.88 0.79 13.89
C ASN A 189 18.50 0.14 13.79
N TYR A 190 17.74 0.47 12.74
CA TYR A 190 16.45 -0.18 12.50
C TYR A 190 16.61 -1.66 12.17
N ARG A 191 17.70 -2.06 11.51
CA ARG A 191 17.97 -3.48 11.24
C ARG A 191 18.11 -4.29 12.53
N GLU A 192 18.93 -3.83 13.48
CA GLU A 192 19.12 -4.50 14.76
C GLU A 192 17.80 -4.60 15.55
N TYR A 193 17.02 -3.52 15.58
CA TYR A 193 15.70 -3.50 16.20
C TYR A 193 14.76 -4.57 15.62
N VAL A 194 14.70 -4.68 14.29
CA VAL A 194 13.85 -5.65 13.59
C VAL A 194 14.32 -7.08 13.86
N GLU A 195 15.61 -7.35 13.72
CA GLU A 195 16.19 -8.69 13.95
C GLU A 195 15.98 -9.15 15.40
N LYS A 196 16.25 -8.29 16.40
CA LYS A 196 16.03 -8.61 17.82
C LYS A 196 14.54 -8.81 18.14
N SER A 197 13.65 -7.96 17.60
CA SER A 197 12.21 -8.11 17.83
C SER A 197 11.69 -9.45 17.29
N VAL A 198 12.12 -9.82 16.09
CA VAL A 198 11.73 -11.10 15.48
C VAL A 198 12.32 -12.28 16.24
N TYR A 199 13.59 -12.21 16.64
CA TYR A 199 14.22 -13.23 17.48
C TYR A 199 13.47 -13.45 18.80
N LEU A 200 13.05 -12.39 19.47
CA LEU A 200 12.28 -12.50 20.72
C LEU A 200 10.95 -13.22 20.48
N ILE A 201 10.23 -12.87 19.41
CA ILE A 201 8.98 -13.54 19.04
C ILE A 201 9.23 -15.04 18.78
N GLU A 202 10.25 -15.37 17.98
CA GLU A 202 10.64 -16.77 17.69
C GLU A 202 11.02 -17.55 18.96
N SER A 203 11.71 -16.89 19.89
CA SER A 203 12.11 -17.52 21.15
C SER A 203 10.90 -17.94 21.98
N MET A 204 9.84 -17.13 21.99
CA MET A 204 8.59 -17.41 22.70
C MET A 204 7.76 -18.50 22.02
N TRP A 205 7.87 -18.68 20.69
CA TRP A 205 7.19 -19.77 19.98
C TRP A 205 7.60 -21.15 20.49
N LYS A 206 8.81 -21.29 21.04
CA LYS A 206 9.28 -22.54 21.66
C LYS A 206 8.49 -22.95 22.90
N GLU A 207 7.81 -22.00 23.55
CA GLU A 207 7.00 -22.26 24.74
C GLU A 207 5.65 -22.90 24.38
N SER A 208 5.05 -22.52 23.24
CA SER A 208 3.75 -23.04 22.81
C SER A 208 3.43 -22.72 21.35
N VAL A 209 2.84 -23.70 20.66
CA VAL A 209 2.30 -23.54 19.30
C VAL A 209 1.19 -22.49 19.23
N GLU A 210 0.43 -22.30 20.31
CA GLU A 210 -0.64 -21.28 20.34
C GLU A 210 -0.09 -19.85 20.20
N LEU A 211 1.16 -19.60 20.60
CA LEU A 211 1.82 -18.30 20.42
C LEU A 211 2.16 -18.04 18.96
N ILE A 212 2.46 -19.09 18.19
CA ILE A 212 2.62 -19.00 16.73
C ILE A 212 1.28 -18.64 16.09
N HIS A 213 0.21 -19.33 16.48
CA HIS A 213 -1.14 -19.05 15.99
C HIS A 213 -1.60 -17.63 16.35
N PHE A 214 -1.32 -17.17 17.56
CA PHE A 214 -1.58 -15.80 17.99
C PHE A 214 -0.78 -14.79 17.14
N THR A 215 0.51 -15.05 16.91
CA THR A 215 1.37 -14.21 16.06
C THR A 215 0.79 -14.06 14.64
N ILE A 216 0.39 -15.18 14.02
CA ILE A 216 -0.24 -15.18 12.69
C ILE A 216 -1.49 -14.29 12.67
N ARG A 217 -2.37 -14.42 13.67
CA ARG A 217 -3.60 -13.61 13.78
C ARG A 217 -3.28 -12.12 13.95
N GLU A 218 -2.34 -11.78 14.80
CA GLU A 218 -1.94 -10.40 15.05
C GLU A 218 -1.32 -9.75 13.80
N ILE A 219 -0.48 -10.49 13.05
CA ILE A 219 0.04 -10.04 11.74
C ILE A 219 -1.12 -9.69 10.81
N PHE A 220 -2.14 -10.56 10.71
CA PHE A 220 -3.29 -10.29 9.85
C PHE A 220 -4.08 -9.07 10.30
N ILE A 221 -4.29 -8.88 11.60
CA ILE A 221 -4.95 -7.69 12.15
C ILE A 221 -4.19 -6.42 11.74
N ARG A 222 -2.86 -6.41 11.84
CA ARG A 222 -2.06 -5.23 11.45
C ARG A 222 -2.08 -4.97 9.96
N LEU A 223 -1.87 -6.00 9.15
CA LEU A 223 -1.85 -5.85 7.69
C LEU A 223 -3.21 -5.46 7.10
N SER A 224 -4.31 -5.83 7.77
CA SER A 224 -5.66 -5.49 7.33
C SER A 224 -6.15 -4.12 7.78
N ALA A 225 -5.64 -3.60 8.90
CA ALA A 225 -6.09 -2.32 9.47
C ALA A 225 -5.40 -1.09 8.87
N ALA A 226 -4.17 -1.25 8.38
CA ALA A 226 -3.33 -0.12 7.97
C ALA A 226 -3.56 0.27 6.49
N LYS A 227 -3.43 1.56 6.16
CA LYS A 227 -3.43 2.03 4.75
C LYS A 227 -2.09 1.80 4.04
N SER A 228 -1.03 1.58 4.81
CA SER A 228 0.34 1.34 4.38
C SER A 228 0.95 0.26 5.28
N HIS A 229 2.01 -0.39 4.82
CA HIS A 229 2.66 -1.47 5.54
C HIS A 229 4.16 -1.19 5.72
N SER A 230 4.74 -1.76 6.78
CA SER A 230 6.18 -1.74 7.06
C SER A 230 6.86 -2.98 6.50
N PHE A 231 7.95 -2.83 5.76
CA PHE A 231 8.76 -3.95 5.27
C PHE A 231 9.44 -4.74 6.39
N ALA A 232 9.54 -4.20 7.62
CA ALA A 232 10.06 -4.95 8.77
C ALA A 232 9.21 -6.20 9.08
N MET A 233 7.91 -6.16 8.78
CA MET A 233 7.01 -7.30 8.95
C MET A 233 7.38 -8.48 8.05
N ALA A 234 8.06 -8.24 6.92
CA ALA A 234 8.48 -9.30 6.00
C ALA A 234 9.41 -10.30 6.69
N LEU A 235 10.32 -9.83 7.55
CA LEU A 235 11.22 -10.71 8.29
C LEU A 235 10.41 -11.62 9.22
N LEU A 236 9.47 -11.07 10.00
CA LEU A 236 8.65 -11.86 10.90
C LEU A 236 7.86 -12.95 10.16
N ILE A 237 7.19 -12.59 9.05
CA ILE A 237 6.40 -13.54 8.26
C ILE A 237 7.28 -14.65 7.70
N SER A 238 8.48 -14.31 7.21
CA SER A 238 9.44 -15.26 6.63
C SER A 238 9.94 -16.33 7.61
N ARG A 239 9.82 -16.04 8.92
CA ARG A 239 10.31 -16.91 10.00
C ARG A 239 9.26 -17.87 10.52
N ILE A 240 7.98 -17.64 10.23
CA ILE A 240 6.90 -18.53 10.66
C ILE A 240 7.01 -19.85 9.87
N PRO A 241 7.09 -21.01 10.53
CA PRO A 241 7.14 -22.30 9.85
C PRO A 241 5.89 -22.54 8.98
N LEU A 242 6.10 -23.04 7.75
CA LEU A 242 5.03 -23.20 6.75
C LEU A 242 3.98 -24.26 7.14
N GLU A 243 4.29 -25.17 8.06
CA GLU A 243 3.32 -26.14 8.61
C GLU A 243 2.11 -25.48 9.30
N HIS A 244 2.27 -24.25 9.78
CA HIS A 244 1.20 -23.47 10.41
C HIS A 244 0.29 -22.73 9.41
N LEU A 245 0.49 -22.87 8.09
CA LEU A 245 -0.45 -22.34 7.08
C LEU A 245 -1.87 -22.90 7.25
N SER A 246 -1.99 -24.10 7.82
CA SER A 246 -3.26 -24.78 8.13
C SER A 246 -4.17 -24.01 9.10
N VAL A 247 -3.64 -23.02 9.82
CA VAL A 247 -4.38 -22.17 10.77
C VAL A 247 -5.21 -21.09 10.05
N ILE A 248 -4.82 -20.74 8.82
CA ILE A 248 -5.43 -19.65 8.07
C ILE A 248 -6.89 -19.95 7.69
N PRO A 249 -7.25 -21.12 7.10
CA PRO A 249 -8.63 -21.38 6.68
C PRO A 249 -9.65 -21.30 7.83
N PRO A 250 -9.44 -21.95 9.00
CA PRO A 250 -10.36 -21.81 10.14
C PRO A 250 -10.54 -20.36 10.62
N TYR A 251 -9.45 -19.57 10.63
CA TYR A 251 -9.49 -18.17 11.02
C TYR A 251 -10.31 -17.32 10.05
N ILE A 252 -10.11 -17.50 8.74
CA ILE A 252 -10.88 -16.80 7.71
C ILE A 252 -12.35 -17.22 7.77
N GLN A 253 -12.66 -18.50 7.94
CA GLN A 253 -14.05 -18.98 8.06
C GLN A 253 -14.78 -18.35 9.24
N LYS A 254 -14.12 -18.23 10.39
CA LYS A 254 -14.70 -17.63 11.60
C LYS A 254 -14.95 -16.13 11.46
N ASN A 255 -14.03 -15.39 10.82
CA ASN A 255 -14.08 -13.93 10.72
C ASN A 255 -14.59 -13.42 9.36
N PHE A 256 -15.12 -14.32 8.52
CA PHE A 256 -15.45 -14.04 7.12
C PHE A 256 -16.43 -12.87 6.93
N ARG A 257 -17.43 -12.71 7.81
CA ARG A 257 -18.52 -11.75 7.59
C ARG A 257 -18.13 -10.29 7.83
N GLU A 258 -17.06 -10.03 8.59
CA GLU A 258 -16.67 -8.68 9.01
C GLU A 258 -15.44 -8.13 8.25
N ASP A 259 -14.60 -9.01 7.69
CA ASP A 259 -13.23 -8.67 7.22
C ASP A 259 -12.92 -8.98 5.74
N ILE A 260 -13.92 -9.22 4.89
CA ILE A 260 -13.71 -9.62 3.47
C ILE A 260 -12.79 -8.67 2.68
N SER A 261 -13.00 -7.36 2.75
CA SER A 261 -12.16 -6.38 2.03
C SER A 261 -10.76 -6.24 2.64
N ARG A 262 -10.64 -6.56 3.92
CA ARG A 262 -9.42 -6.50 4.73
C ARG A 262 -8.44 -7.62 4.37
N PHE A 263 -8.91 -8.83 4.05
CA PHE A 263 -8.03 -9.91 3.57
C PHE A 263 -7.39 -9.60 2.22
N GLY A 264 -8.12 -8.95 1.31
CA GLY A 264 -7.56 -8.51 0.03
C GLY A 264 -6.47 -7.46 0.20
N LEU A 265 -6.62 -6.56 1.17
CA LEU A 265 -5.60 -5.58 1.52
C LEU A 265 -4.35 -6.26 2.11
N SER A 266 -4.51 -7.20 3.04
CA SER A 266 -3.40 -7.96 3.61
C SER A 266 -2.60 -8.72 2.54
N ILE A 267 -3.29 -9.36 1.58
CA ILE A 267 -2.64 -10.03 0.44
C ILE A 267 -1.88 -9.02 -0.42
N GLY A 268 -2.47 -7.85 -0.70
CA GLY A 268 -1.81 -6.77 -1.44
C GLY A 268 -0.53 -6.30 -0.75
N HIS A 269 -0.57 -6.07 0.57
CA HIS A 269 0.61 -5.69 1.36
C HIS A 269 1.69 -6.79 1.35
N MET A 270 1.32 -8.06 1.53
CA MET A 270 2.29 -9.16 1.45
C MET A 270 2.95 -9.24 0.07
N ILE A 271 2.19 -9.01 -1.00
CA ILE A 271 2.73 -8.93 -2.36
C ILE A 271 3.73 -7.78 -2.49
N GLU A 272 3.42 -6.61 -1.94
CA GLU A 272 4.32 -5.46 -1.96
C GLU A 272 5.63 -5.71 -1.23
N MET A 273 5.62 -6.55 -0.19
CA MET A 273 6.82 -6.94 0.57
C MET A 273 7.73 -7.91 -0.18
N MET A 274 7.25 -8.67 -1.17
CA MET A 274 7.99 -9.77 -1.81
C MET A 274 9.38 -9.41 -2.36
N PRO A 275 9.63 -8.23 -2.97
CA PRO A 275 10.96 -7.84 -3.44
C PRO A 275 11.95 -7.53 -2.32
N HIS A 276 11.49 -7.41 -1.08
CA HIS A 276 12.33 -6.99 0.04
C HIS A 276 13.33 -8.10 0.43
N PRO A 277 14.59 -7.78 0.81
CA PRO A 277 15.59 -8.80 1.15
C PRO A 277 15.22 -9.76 2.29
N PHE A 278 14.32 -9.32 3.18
CA PHE A 278 13.79 -10.17 4.26
C PHE A 278 12.64 -11.09 3.83
N ALA A 279 12.04 -10.84 2.67
CA ALA A 279 10.86 -11.54 2.20
C ALA A 279 11.20 -12.89 1.57
N LYS A 280 11.56 -13.87 2.41
CA LYS A 280 11.64 -15.27 1.98
C LYS A 280 10.33 -15.98 2.28
N ASN A 281 9.90 -16.85 1.37
CA ASN A 281 8.71 -17.69 1.49
C ASN A 281 7.39 -16.92 1.66
N ILE A 282 7.35 -15.61 1.36
CA ILE A 282 6.11 -14.81 1.48
C ILE A 282 5.07 -15.28 0.47
N GLY A 283 5.51 -15.80 -0.69
CA GLY A 283 4.63 -16.34 -1.72
C GLY A 283 3.72 -17.46 -1.20
N TYR A 284 4.24 -18.31 -0.30
CA TYR A 284 3.46 -19.38 0.33
C TYR A 284 2.34 -18.84 1.22
N TRP A 285 2.59 -17.77 1.96
CA TRP A 285 1.57 -17.12 2.80
C TRP A 285 0.50 -16.43 1.94
N VAL A 286 0.90 -15.77 0.85
CA VAL A 286 -0.02 -15.19 -0.13
C VAL A 286 -0.93 -16.27 -0.72
N VAL A 287 -0.36 -17.35 -1.25
CA VAL A 287 -1.14 -18.45 -1.82
C VAL A 287 -1.98 -19.17 -0.77
N GLY A 288 -1.46 -19.36 0.45
CA GLY A 288 -2.22 -19.95 1.57
C GLY A 288 -3.47 -19.15 1.91
N LEU A 289 -3.38 -17.81 1.91
CA LEU A 289 -4.54 -16.94 2.10
C LEU A 289 -5.53 -17.01 0.95
N MET A 290 -5.04 -17.02 -0.29
CA MET A 290 -5.91 -17.13 -1.45
C MET A 290 -6.62 -18.49 -1.50
N LYS A 291 -5.92 -19.59 -1.18
CA LYS A 291 -6.53 -20.93 -1.01
C LYS A 291 -7.58 -20.93 0.10
N ALA A 292 -7.31 -20.28 1.23
CA ALA A 292 -8.29 -20.14 2.30
C ALA A 292 -9.54 -19.37 1.84
N LEU A 293 -9.40 -18.28 1.08
CA LEU A 293 -10.52 -17.55 0.46
C LEU A 293 -11.29 -18.40 -0.57
N GLU A 294 -10.61 -19.28 -1.29
CA GLU A 294 -11.22 -20.27 -2.18
C GLU A 294 -12.15 -21.22 -1.38
N THR A 295 -11.71 -21.71 -0.21
CA THR A 295 -12.54 -22.60 0.63
C THR A 295 -13.85 -21.96 1.09
N VAL A 296 -13.86 -20.64 1.32
CA VAL A 296 -15.07 -19.89 1.72
C VAL A 296 -15.90 -19.43 0.51
N LYS A 297 -15.58 -19.92 -0.68
CA LYS A 297 -16.27 -19.64 -1.95
C LYS A 297 -16.32 -18.15 -2.31
N SER A 298 -15.33 -17.37 -1.90
CA SER A 298 -15.28 -15.93 -2.14
C SER A 298 -14.58 -15.57 -3.46
N HIS A 299 -15.09 -16.13 -4.55
CA HIS A 299 -14.50 -16.02 -5.88
C HIS A 299 -14.38 -14.57 -6.36
N GLU A 300 -15.37 -13.71 -6.08
CA GLU A 300 -15.32 -12.29 -6.49
C GLU A 300 -14.10 -11.55 -5.92
N ILE A 301 -13.67 -11.88 -4.69
CA ILE A 301 -12.46 -11.29 -4.08
C ILE A 301 -11.21 -11.82 -4.75
N LEU A 302 -11.11 -13.14 -4.97
CA LEU A 302 -9.96 -13.73 -5.65
C LEU A 302 -9.74 -13.12 -7.04
N LEU A 303 -10.83 -12.91 -7.77
CA LEU A 303 -10.80 -12.24 -9.08
C LEU A 303 -10.35 -10.78 -8.96
N SER A 304 -10.81 -10.04 -7.94
CA SER A 304 -10.43 -8.63 -7.75
C SER A 304 -8.95 -8.49 -7.34
N ILE A 305 -8.49 -9.28 -6.37
CA ILE A 305 -7.09 -9.33 -5.91
C ILE A 305 -6.18 -9.64 -7.09
N THR A 306 -6.55 -10.65 -7.91
CA THR A 306 -5.75 -11.07 -9.07
C THR A 306 -5.64 -9.94 -10.08
N ARG A 307 -6.74 -9.29 -10.48
CA ARG A 307 -6.71 -8.17 -11.43
C ARG A 307 -5.86 -7.00 -10.95
N ILE A 308 -5.90 -6.70 -9.64
CA ILE A 308 -5.14 -5.59 -9.06
C ILE A 308 -3.64 -5.89 -9.03
N ASN A 309 -3.26 -7.11 -8.65
CA ASN A 309 -1.87 -7.42 -8.27
C ASN A 309 -1.06 -8.16 -9.33
N ILE A 310 -1.70 -8.86 -10.30
CA ILE A 310 -0.98 -9.77 -11.20
C ILE A 310 0.19 -9.11 -11.95
N LYS A 311 0.01 -7.88 -12.47
CA LYS A 311 1.08 -7.17 -13.19
C LYS A 311 2.28 -6.89 -12.29
N LYS A 312 2.02 -6.55 -11.03
CA LYS A 312 3.04 -6.26 -10.03
C LYS A 312 3.82 -7.52 -9.69
N VAL A 313 3.14 -8.61 -9.35
CA VAL A 313 3.78 -9.91 -9.05
C VAL A 313 4.56 -10.43 -10.26
N PHE A 314 4.01 -10.32 -11.47
CA PHE A 314 4.68 -10.77 -12.68
C PHE A 314 5.97 -9.96 -12.96
N LYS A 315 5.99 -8.66 -12.64
CA LYS A 315 7.20 -7.84 -12.71
C LYS A 315 8.32 -8.36 -11.81
N TYR A 316 7.97 -8.91 -10.64
CA TYR A 316 8.94 -9.42 -9.67
C TYR A 316 9.64 -10.71 -10.11
N LEU A 317 9.14 -11.39 -11.15
CA LEU A 317 9.87 -12.51 -11.79
C LEU A 317 11.21 -12.08 -12.39
N ARG A 318 11.39 -10.78 -12.69
CA ARG A 318 12.67 -10.25 -13.19
C ARG A 318 13.76 -10.29 -12.12
N ASP A 319 13.41 -10.12 -10.84
CA ASP A 319 14.37 -10.16 -9.75
C ASP A 319 14.58 -11.59 -9.25
N ARG A 320 15.83 -12.06 -9.32
CA ARG A 320 16.25 -13.40 -8.91
C ARG A 320 15.91 -13.72 -7.46
N LYS A 321 15.94 -12.74 -6.55
CA LYS A 321 15.68 -12.99 -5.12
C LYS A 321 14.22 -13.27 -4.81
N SER A 322 13.29 -12.61 -5.51
CA SER A 322 11.85 -12.77 -5.30
C SER A 322 11.20 -13.77 -6.26
N ARG A 323 11.97 -14.35 -7.19
CA ARG A 323 11.42 -15.07 -8.35
C ARG A 323 10.61 -16.30 -7.99
N GLU A 324 11.10 -17.14 -7.08
CA GLU A 324 10.39 -18.36 -6.65
C GLU A 324 9.04 -18.04 -6.00
N ASP A 325 9.03 -17.12 -5.04
CA ASP A 325 7.80 -16.64 -4.40
C ASP A 325 6.85 -16.01 -5.42
N SER A 326 7.38 -15.22 -6.36
CA SER A 326 6.61 -14.58 -7.42
C SER A 326 5.99 -15.59 -8.37
N LEU A 327 6.73 -16.62 -8.76
CA LEU A 327 6.25 -17.69 -9.63
C LEU A 327 5.11 -18.47 -8.96
N LEU A 328 5.25 -18.77 -7.67
CA LEU A 328 4.21 -19.46 -6.91
C LEU A 328 2.89 -18.68 -6.92
N VAL A 329 2.95 -17.37 -6.66
CA VAL A 329 1.77 -16.48 -6.68
C VAL A 329 1.23 -16.31 -8.10
N VAL A 330 2.10 -16.10 -9.10
CA VAL A 330 1.72 -15.98 -10.52
C VAL A 330 1.01 -17.24 -11.00
N LYS A 331 1.56 -18.43 -10.73
CA LYS A 331 0.97 -19.72 -11.09
C LYS A 331 -0.45 -19.84 -10.55
N TYR A 332 -0.62 -19.59 -9.25
CA TYR A 332 -1.93 -19.71 -8.61
C TYR A 332 -2.93 -18.66 -9.13
N MET A 333 -2.50 -17.41 -9.35
CA MET A 333 -3.35 -16.33 -9.88
C MET A 333 -3.76 -16.58 -11.35
N LEU A 334 -2.80 -16.88 -12.21
CA LEU A 334 -3.01 -17.03 -13.66
C LEU A 334 -3.81 -18.28 -13.99
N LEU A 335 -3.44 -19.43 -13.41
CA LEU A 335 -4.18 -20.68 -13.64
C LEU A 335 -5.50 -20.72 -12.88
N GLY A 336 -5.63 -19.97 -11.78
CA GLY A 336 -6.91 -19.83 -11.06
C GLY A 336 -7.93 -18.96 -11.81
N TYR A 337 -7.45 -17.88 -12.43
CA TYR A 337 -8.27 -16.94 -13.19
C TYR A 337 -8.53 -17.45 -14.62
N GLN A 338 -9.56 -18.29 -14.77
CA GLN A 338 -9.94 -18.88 -16.08
C GLN A 338 -11.22 -18.30 -16.70
N ILE A 339 -11.77 -17.24 -16.12
CA ILE A 339 -13.06 -16.67 -16.55
C ILE A 339 -12.97 -15.84 -17.83
N ALA A 340 -11.82 -15.20 -18.08
CA ALA A 340 -11.59 -14.27 -19.17
C ALA A 340 -10.08 -14.15 -19.43
N PRO A 341 -9.68 -13.76 -20.65
CA PRO A 341 -8.27 -13.63 -21.00
C PRO A 341 -7.62 -12.34 -20.47
N ASP A 342 -8.36 -11.40 -19.89
CA ASP A 342 -7.90 -10.05 -19.53
C ASP A 342 -6.68 -10.05 -18.62
N VAL A 343 -6.67 -10.89 -17.58
CA VAL A 343 -5.53 -11.02 -16.63
C VAL A 343 -4.28 -11.54 -17.34
N PHE A 344 -4.41 -12.60 -18.14
CA PHE A 344 -3.28 -13.13 -18.92
C PHE A 344 -2.77 -12.13 -19.96
N LEU A 345 -3.67 -11.51 -20.72
CA LEU A 345 -3.32 -10.50 -21.70
C LEU A 345 -2.69 -9.26 -21.06
N SER A 346 -2.99 -8.99 -19.79
CA SER A 346 -2.41 -7.87 -19.06
C SER A 346 -0.92 -8.04 -18.75
N VAL A 347 -0.41 -9.28 -18.70
CA VAL A 347 1.02 -9.59 -18.47
C VAL A 347 1.72 -10.14 -19.71
N ALA A 348 0.97 -10.55 -20.74
CA ALA A 348 1.52 -11.06 -22.00
C ALA A 348 2.61 -10.16 -22.63
N PRO A 349 2.53 -8.81 -22.58
CA PRO A 349 3.61 -7.96 -23.10
C PRO A 349 4.97 -8.11 -22.38
N MET A 350 4.96 -8.45 -21.09
CA MET A 350 6.17 -8.61 -20.27
C MET A 350 6.73 -10.03 -20.31
N TYR A 351 5.95 -10.98 -20.81
CA TYR A 351 6.25 -12.40 -20.73
C TYR A 351 7.52 -12.80 -21.50
N PRO A 352 7.73 -12.36 -22.77
CA PRO A 352 8.94 -12.71 -23.51
C PRO A 352 10.22 -12.16 -22.85
N GLU A 353 10.16 -10.92 -22.34
CA GLU A 353 11.29 -10.29 -21.63
C GLU A 353 11.67 -11.06 -20.36
N VAL A 354 10.68 -11.53 -19.59
CA VAL A 354 10.94 -12.34 -18.39
C VAL A 354 11.59 -13.68 -18.76
N LEU A 355 11.13 -14.35 -19.83
CA LEU A 355 11.77 -15.58 -20.32
C LEU A 355 13.22 -15.34 -20.76
N ASP A 356 13.49 -14.19 -21.39
CA ASP A 356 14.85 -13.79 -21.79
C ASP A 356 15.79 -13.58 -20.62
N ILE A 357 15.35 -12.85 -19.59
CA ILE A 357 16.17 -12.61 -18.40
C ILE A 357 16.54 -13.94 -17.75
N ILE A 358 15.57 -14.86 -17.60
CA ILE A 358 15.79 -16.11 -16.89
C ILE A 358 16.63 -17.09 -17.72
N SER A 359 16.44 -17.14 -19.05
CA SER A 359 17.22 -18.03 -19.92
C SER A 359 18.71 -17.67 -19.98
N GLN A 360 19.03 -16.38 -19.85
CA GLN A 360 20.42 -15.90 -19.79
C GLN A 360 21.16 -16.33 -18.52
N GLU A 361 20.45 -16.65 -17.43
CA GLU A 361 21.07 -17.06 -16.16
C GLU A 361 21.54 -18.53 -16.16
N GLY A 362 20.98 -19.37 -17.04
CA GLY A 362 21.42 -20.75 -17.29
C GLY A 362 21.16 -21.79 -16.18
N ASP A 363 20.85 -21.36 -14.96
CA ASP A 363 20.68 -22.23 -13.78
C ASP A 363 19.23 -22.32 -13.25
N GLN A 364 18.25 -21.80 -13.99
CA GLN A 364 16.84 -21.72 -13.58
C GLN A 364 15.86 -22.36 -14.57
N ILE A 365 16.23 -23.54 -15.07
CA ILE A 365 15.44 -24.30 -16.05
C ILE A 365 14.06 -24.66 -15.51
N ASP A 366 13.95 -25.07 -14.24
CA ASP A 366 12.65 -25.43 -13.64
C ASP A 366 11.64 -24.27 -13.65
N ILE A 367 12.13 -23.03 -13.45
CA ILE A 367 11.28 -21.82 -13.48
C ILE A 367 10.83 -21.53 -14.91
N LEU A 368 11.70 -21.70 -15.91
CA LEU A 368 11.33 -21.58 -17.32
C LEU A 368 10.29 -22.63 -17.72
N HIS A 369 10.45 -23.87 -17.26
CA HIS A 369 9.50 -24.96 -17.48
C HIS A 369 8.13 -24.61 -16.91
N GLU A 370 8.07 -24.13 -15.67
CA GLU A 370 6.81 -23.72 -15.03
C GLU A 370 6.14 -22.53 -15.74
N LEU A 371 6.90 -21.50 -16.14
CA LEU A 371 6.35 -20.40 -16.94
C LEU A 371 5.85 -20.88 -18.31
N SER A 372 6.61 -21.75 -18.98
CA SER A 372 6.16 -22.37 -20.23
C SER A 372 4.85 -23.12 -20.05
N ASN A 373 4.73 -23.94 -18.99
CA ASN A 373 3.51 -24.69 -18.68
C ASN A 373 2.31 -23.75 -18.47
N ILE A 374 2.49 -22.68 -17.68
CA ILE A 374 1.45 -21.67 -17.45
C ILE A 374 1.01 -21.03 -18.78
N ALA A 375 1.97 -20.58 -19.60
CA ALA A 375 1.67 -19.97 -20.89
C ALA A 375 0.92 -20.92 -21.81
N GLN A 376 1.38 -22.17 -21.95
CA GLN A 376 0.74 -23.19 -22.78
C GLN A 376 -0.69 -23.50 -22.33
N CYS A 377 -0.91 -23.66 -21.02
CA CYS A 377 -2.25 -23.86 -20.46
C CYS A 377 -3.19 -22.70 -20.80
N LEU A 378 -2.73 -21.46 -20.64
CA LEU A 378 -3.56 -20.28 -20.90
C LEU A 378 -3.79 -20.00 -22.38
N MET A 379 -2.78 -20.23 -23.24
CA MET A 379 -2.92 -20.15 -24.69
C MET A 379 -3.91 -21.21 -25.19
N CYS A 380 -3.87 -22.43 -24.66
CA CYS A 380 -4.85 -23.47 -24.99
C CYS A 380 -6.25 -23.09 -24.49
N ARG A 381 -6.37 -22.58 -23.25
CA ARG A 381 -7.65 -22.17 -22.66
C ARG A 381 -8.31 -21.01 -23.41
N PHE A 382 -7.51 -20.12 -23.97
CA PHE A 382 -7.94 -18.89 -24.64
C PHE A 382 -7.56 -18.86 -26.13
N SER A 383 -7.58 -20.02 -26.79
CA SER A 383 -7.12 -20.22 -28.17
C SER A 383 -7.84 -19.38 -29.23
N ALA A 384 -9.06 -18.91 -28.94
CA ALA A 384 -9.82 -18.02 -29.84
C ALA A 384 -9.27 -16.58 -29.91
N ASN A 385 -8.33 -16.20 -29.03
CA ASN A 385 -7.77 -14.84 -29.01
C ASN A 385 -6.50 -14.74 -29.86
N GLN A 386 -6.62 -14.05 -30.99
CA GLN A 386 -5.49 -13.73 -31.87
C GLN A 386 -4.77 -12.46 -31.42
N ASN A 387 -4.08 -12.54 -30.28
CA ASN A 387 -3.28 -11.42 -29.77
C ASN A 387 -1.82 -11.55 -30.25
N GLN A 388 -1.24 -10.46 -30.78
CA GLN A 388 0.15 -10.41 -31.23
C GLN A 388 1.15 -10.85 -30.14
N PHE A 389 0.90 -10.50 -28.87
CA PHE A 389 1.76 -10.91 -27.76
C PHE A 389 1.71 -12.42 -27.49
N ILE A 390 0.57 -13.07 -27.72
CA ILE A 390 0.45 -14.53 -27.61
C ILE A 390 1.33 -15.22 -28.67
N HIS A 391 1.35 -14.68 -29.90
CA HIS A 391 2.24 -15.17 -30.94
C HIS A 391 3.72 -15.01 -30.54
N LEU A 392 4.10 -13.85 -30.00
CA LEU A 392 5.47 -13.60 -29.53
C LEU A 392 5.88 -14.55 -28.40
N ILE A 393 4.97 -14.84 -27.46
CA ILE A 393 5.22 -15.83 -26.40
C ILE A 393 5.46 -17.21 -27.02
N LYS A 394 4.58 -17.64 -27.93
CA LYS A 394 4.70 -18.95 -28.58
C LYS A 394 6.02 -19.09 -29.32
N GLN A 395 6.36 -18.11 -30.17
CA GLN A 395 7.63 -18.07 -30.89
C GLN A 395 8.82 -18.09 -29.93
N LYS A 396 8.72 -17.39 -28.79
CA LYS A 396 9.79 -17.36 -27.80
C LYS A 396 10.00 -18.72 -27.13
N LEU A 397 8.92 -19.43 -26.79
CA LEU A 397 8.97 -20.77 -26.21
C LEU A 397 9.57 -21.78 -27.21
N GLU A 398 9.23 -21.67 -28.50
CA GLU A 398 9.82 -22.48 -29.57
C GLU A 398 11.32 -22.23 -29.70
N ASN A 399 11.76 -20.95 -29.70
CA ASN A 399 13.18 -20.59 -29.77
C ASN A 399 13.99 -21.05 -28.56
N LEU A 400 13.34 -21.20 -27.39
CA LEU A 400 13.96 -21.70 -26.16
C LEU A 400 13.86 -23.24 -26.04
N GLU A 401 13.33 -23.92 -27.07
CA GLU A 401 13.15 -25.38 -27.10
C GLU A 401 12.36 -25.93 -25.90
N MET A 402 11.38 -25.17 -25.42
CA MET A 402 10.60 -25.55 -24.24
C MET A 402 9.71 -26.79 -24.52
N PRO A 403 9.60 -27.76 -23.60
CA PRO A 403 8.75 -28.92 -23.80
C PRO A 403 7.28 -28.56 -24.03
N SER A 404 6.66 -29.15 -25.05
CA SER A 404 5.23 -28.97 -25.32
C SER A 404 4.39 -29.88 -24.43
N LEU A 405 3.39 -29.33 -23.74
CA LEU A 405 2.44 -30.10 -22.95
C LEU A 405 1.41 -30.81 -23.83
N GLY A 406 1.09 -32.06 -23.47
CA GLY A 406 -0.01 -32.80 -24.07
C GLY A 406 -1.38 -32.21 -23.71
N GLN A 407 -2.39 -32.43 -24.55
CA GLN A 407 -3.75 -31.93 -24.28
C GLN A 407 -4.36 -32.48 -22.97
N SER A 408 -4.03 -33.72 -22.60
CA SER A 408 -4.44 -34.33 -21.33
C SER A 408 -3.80 -33.63 -20.14
N GLU A 409 -2.50 -33.35 -20.20
CA GLU A 409 -1.75 -32.65 -19.15
C GLU A 409 -2.29 -31.23 -18.94
N ILE A 410 -2.50 -30.49 -20.03
CA ILE A 410 -3.10 -29.15 -20.00
C ILE A 410 -4.46 -29.18 -19.30
N ARG A 411 -5.32 -30.15 -19.62
CA ARG A 411 -6.63 -30.28 -18.98
C ARG A 411 -6.51 -30.57 -17.48
N THR A 412 -5.60 -31.47 -17.09
CA THR A 412 -5.36 -31.79 -15.68
C THR A 412 -4.92 -30.56 -14.89
N ILE A 413 -3.94 -29.81 -15.40
CA ILE A 413 -3.45 -28.58 -14.76
C ILE A 413 -4.57 -27.54 -14.67
N LEU A 414 -5.30 -27.28 -15.76
CA LEU A 414 -6.40 -26.32 -15.73
C LEU A 414 -7.49 -26.74 -14.74
N GLN A 415 -7.82 -28.03 -14.63
CA GLN A 415 -8.81 -28.52 -13.66
C GLN A 415 -8.33 -28.38 -12.23
N GLU A 416 -7.05 -28.62 -11.94
CA GLU A 416 -6.48 -28.50 -10.60
C GLU A 416 -6.65 -27.09 -10.03
N TYR A 417 -6.37 -26.06 -10.82
CA TYR A 417 -6.35 -24.67 -10.36
C TYR A 417 -7.67 -23.92 -10.55
N ASN A 418 -8.65 -24.46 -11.29
CA ASN A 418 -9.87 -23.74 -11.62
C ASN A 418 -10.68 -23.36 -10.37
N TRP A 419 -10.70 -22.08 -10.01
CA TRP A 419 -11.54 -21.58 -8.91
C TRP A 419 -13.03 -21.75 -9.20
N ASN A 420 -13.45 -21.95 -10.45
CA ASN A 420 -14.85 -22.04 -10.84
C ASN A 420 -15.42 -23.47 -10.87
N LYS A 421 -14.85 -24.44 -10.14
CA LYS A 421 -15.27 -25.87 -10.12
C LYS A 421 -16.77 -26.11 -9.88
N ASN A 422 -17.52 -25.14 -9.34
CA ASN A 422 -18.96 -25.21 -9.10
C ASN A 422 -19.82 -24.33 -10.04
N ILE A 423 -19.20 -23.67 -11.01
CA ILE A 423 -19.92 -22.93 -12.06
C ILE A 423 -19.97 -23.87 -13.26
N LYS A 424 -21.16 -24.36 -13.62
CA LYS A 424 -21.36 -25.11 -14.86
C LYS A 424 -21.00 -24.19 -16.04
N ILE A 425 -19.79 -24.32 -16.56
CA ILE A 425 -19.36 -23.68 -17.80
C ILE A 425 -19.71 -24.66 -18.93
N ALA A 426 -20.71 -24.32 -19.73
CA ALA A 426 -21.03 -25.08 -20.93
C ALA A 426 -19.91 -24.90 -21.96
N GLU A 427 -19.38 -26.00 -22.47
CA GLU A 427 -18.57 -26.02 -23.67
C GLU A 427 -19.42 -25.52 -24.85
N THR A 428 -19.00 -24.47 -25.56
CA THR A 428 -19.35 -24.31 -26.98
C THR A 428 -18.48 -23.29 -27.69
N THR A 429 -18.07 -23.73 -28.88
CA THR A 429 -17.46 -23.04 -30.01
C THR A 429 -17.98 -21.61 -30.22
N TYR A 430 -17.04 -20.68 -30.38
CA TYR A 430 -17.27 -19.26 -30.63
C TYR A 430 -17.80 -19.06 -32.06
N LYS A 431 -19.10 -18.82 -32.19
CA LYS A 431 -19.66 -18.01 -33.29
C LYS A 431 -20.15 -16.69 -32.69
N PRO A 432 -19.80 -15.54 -33.27
CA PRO A 432 -20.15 -14.24 -32.69
C PRO A 432 -21.63 -13.95 -32.94
N THR A 433 -22.49 -14.52 -32.10
CA THR A 433 -23.84 -13.99 -31.87
C THR A 433 -24.11 -14.08 -30.38
N VAL A 434 -23.98 -12.93 -29.73
CA VAL A 434 -24.21 -12.73 -28.30
C VAL A 434 -25.62 -13.20 -27.93
N LYS A 435 -25.72 -14.19 -27.05
CA LYS A 435 -26.85 -14.30 -26.10
C LYS A 435 -26.34 -14.63 -24.70
N PRO A 436 -26.63 -13.81 -23.67
CA PRO A 436 -26.05 -13.93 -22.33
C PRO A 436 -26.94 -14.73 -21.38
N THR A 437 -26.35 -15.61 -20.55
CA THR A 437 -26.97 -16.14 -19.32
C THR A 437 -25.86 -16.49 -18.32
N ARG A 438 -25.87 -16.17 -17.02
CA ARG A 438 -26.78 -15.40 -16.13
C ARG A 438 -25.98 -14.24 -15.51
N THR A 439 -26.16 -13.04 -16.04
CA THR A 439 -25.77 -11.79 -15.37
C THR A 439 -26.59 -11.65 -14.09
N ARG A 440 -26.02 -11.12 -12.98
CA ARG A 440 -26.84 -10.39 -12.00
C ARG A 440 -27.79 -9.51 -12.82
N LYS A 441 -29.10 -9.66 -12.63
CA LYS A 441 -30.09 -8.93 -13.42
C LYS A 441 -29.76 -7.45 -13.31
N ARG A 442 -29.23 -6.84 -14.38
CA ARG A 442 -28.95 -5.40 -14.40
C ARG A 442 -30.27 -4.69 -14.18
N ILE A 443 -30.30 -3.79 -13.21
CA ILE A 443 -31.53 -3.13 -12.79
C ILE A 443 -31.68 -1.87 -13.63
N GLY A 444 -32.81 -1.79 -14.33
CA GLY A 444 -33.17 -0.61 -15.09
C GLY A 444 -33.53 0.56 -14.17
N LEU A 445 -33.64 1.75 -14.76
CA LEU A 445 -34.24 2.90 -14.07
C LEU A 445 -35.60 3.19 -14.71
N GLN A 446 -36.61 3.44 -13.88
CA GLN A 446 -37.92 3.85 -14.36
C GLN A 446 -37.77 5.17 -15.13
N ASN A 447 -38.34 5.24 -16.33
CA ASN A 447 -38.43 6.50 -17.05
C ASN A 447 -39.62 7.30 -16.52
N LEU A 448 -39.35 8.40 -15.81
CA LEU A 448 -40.35 9.26 -15.17
C LEU A 448 -40.90 10.34 -16.14
N GLY A 449 -40.96 10.02 -17.44
CA GLY A 449 -41.38 10.93 -18.51
C GLY A 449 -40.25 11.81 -19.03
N ASN A 450 -39.80 11.56 -20.27
CA ASN A 450 -38.68 12.28 -20.92
C ASN A 450 -37.37 12.32 -20.09
N LYS A 451 -37.11 11.32 -19.23
CA LYS A 451 -35.90 11.26 -18.35
C LYS A 451 -34.84 10.26 -18.80
N CYS A 452 -34.82 9.88 -20.08
CA CYS A 452 -33.81 8.96 -20.60
C CYS A 452 -32.38 9.52 -20.50
N PHE A 453 -32.20 10.84 -20.63
CA PHE A 453 -30.90 11.50 -20.48
C PHE A 453 -30.29 11.28 -19.08
N ILE A 454 -31.11 11.36 -18.03
CA ILE A 454 -30.72 11.05 -16.64
C ILE A 454 -30.39 9.56 -16.51
N ASN A 455 -31.31 8.70 -16.96
CA ASN A 455 -31.16 7.26 -16.80
C ASN A 455 -29.88 6.73 -17.48
N SER A 456 -29.57 7.22 -18.69
CA SER A 456 -28.35 6.83 -19.42
C SER A 456 -27.08 7.27 -18.69
N VAL A 457 -27.05 8.51 -18.17
CA VAL A 457 -25.89 9.02 -17.41
C VAL A 457 -25.70 8.23 -16.11
N LEU A 458 -26.76 8.02 -15.35
CA LEU A 458 -26.69 7.26 -14.09
C LEU A 458 -26.22 5.81 -14.32
N GLN A 459 -26.68 5.16 -15.39
CA GLN A 459 -26.22 3.83 -15.76
C GLN A 459 -24.74 3.82 -16.16
N ALA A 460 -24.27 4.81 -16.94
CA ALA A 460 -22.86 4.93 -17.31
C ALA A 460 -21.96 5.14 -16.08
N LEU A 461 -22.34 6.07 -15.21
CA LEU A 461 -21.61 6.36 -13.97
C LEU A 461 -21.63 5.18 -12.99
N PHE A 462 -22.76 4.48 -12.84
CA PHE A 462 -22.84 3.29 -11.98
C PHE A 462 -21.90 2.16 -12.43
N ASN A 463 -21.66 2.02 -13.74
CA ASN A 463 -20.74 1.02 -14.28
C ASN A 463 -19.26 1.45 -14.21
N SER A 464 -18.98 2.69 -13.79
CA SER A 464 -17.63 3.15 -13.44
C SER A 464 -17.30 2.67 -12.03
N LEU A 465 -16.68 1.49 -11.92
CA LEU A 465 -16.55 0.73 -10.67
C LEU A 465 -15.92 1.55 -9.53
N GLU A 466 -14.88 2.31 -9.81
CA GLU A 466 -14.20 3.12 -8.78
C GLU A 466 -15.05 4.31 -8.35
N PHE A 467 -15.71 5.00 -9.29
CA PHE A 467 -16.67 6.06 -8.95
C PHE A 467 -17.81 5.53 -8.08
N ARG A 468 -18.40 4.38 -8.46
CA ARG A 468 -19.45 3.72 -7.67
C ARG A 468 -18.97 3.39 -6.25
N TYR A 469 -17.76 2.84 -6.12
CA TYR A 469 -17.15 2.57 -4.83
C TYR A 469 -17.01 3.86 -4.00
N ARG A 470 -16.47 4.93 -4.59
CA ARG A 470 -16.33 6.23 -3.92
C ARG A 470 -17.68 6.81 -3.49
N ILE A 471 -18.74 6.70 -4.30
CA ILE A 471 -20.10 7.11 -3.91
C ILE A 471 -20.62 6.32 -2.70
N PHE A 472 -20.35 5.01 -2.62
CA PHE A 472 -20.72 4.22 -1.45
C PHE A 472 -19.97 4.60 -0.17
N HIS A 473 -18.73 5.09 -0.30
CA HIS A 473 -17.91 5.50 0.83
C HIS A 473 -17.95 7.00 1.13
N ALA A 474 -18.53 7.81 0.24
CA ALA A 474 -18.67 9.23 0.45
C ALA A 474 -19.51 9.53 1.70
N THR A 475 -19.03 10.48 2.50
CA THR A 475 -19.78 11.06 3.60
C THR A 475 -20.83 12.01 3.03
N SER A 476 -22.10 11.74 3.30
CA SER A 476 -23.21 12.58 2.85
C SER A 476 -24.11 12.95 4.03
N ASN A 477 -24.83 14.08 3.93
CA ASN A 477 -25.92 14.37 4.84
C ASN A 477 -27.01 13.30 4.62
N LYS A 478 -27.65 12.77 5.67
CA LYS A 478 -28.83 11.89 5.50
C LYS A 478 -30.10 12.67 5.13
N SER A 479 -29.95 13.91 4.65
CA SER A 479 -31.04 14.76 4.22
C SER A 479 -31.65 14.25 2.91
N LYS A 480 -32.98 14.39 2.78
CA LYS A 480 -33.69 14.13 1.53
C LYS A 480 -33.26 15.09 0.40
N THR A 481 -32.71 16.25 0.74
CA THR A 481 -32.25 17.26 -0.21
C THR A 481 -30.81 17.06 -0.70
N SER A 482 -30.05 16.11 -0.13
CA SER A 482 -28.67 15.84 -0.56
C SER A 482 -28.65 14.96 -1.81
N THR A 483 -28.11 15.51 -2.90
CA THR A 483 -27.87 14.82 -4.16
C THR A 483 -26.95 13.62 -3.95
N LEU A 484 -25.88 13.79 -3.17
CA LEU A 484 -24.93 12.72 -2.90
C LEU A 484 -25.58 11.56 -2.14
N HIS A 485 -26.45 11.86 -1.18
CA HIS A 485 -27.21 10.85 -0.44
C HIS A 485 -28.21 10.11 -1.31
N GLN A 486 -29.01 10.83 -2.11
CA GLN A 486 -29.98 10.21 -3.01
C GLN A 486 -29.30 9.41 -4.12
N LEU A 487 -28.13 9.85 -4.60
CA LEU A 487 -27.33 9.12 -5.57
C LEU A 487 -26.80 7.81 -4.97
N LYS A 488 -26.33 7.85 -3.72
CA LYS A 488 -25.92 6.66 -2.96
C LYS A 488 -27.05 5.66 -2.78
N LEU A 489 -28.26 6.13 -2.45
CA LEU A 489 -29.45 5.28 -2.38
C LEU A 489 -29.76 4.66 -3.74
N CYS A 490 -29.81 5.48 -4.80
CA CYS A 490 -30.04 5.02 -6.17
C CYS A 490 -29.06 3.90 -6.56
N PHE A 491 -27.75 4.11 -6.35
CA PHE A 491 -26.72 3.12 -6.63
C PHE A 491 -26.84 1.87 -5.76
N SER A 492 -27.28 2.01 -4.51
CA SER A 492 -27.50 0.87 -3.61
C SER A 492 -28.65 0.00 -4.13
N PHE A 493 -29.75 0.61 -4.57
CA PHE A 493 -30.84 -0.12 -5.20
C PHE A 493 -30.42 -0.78 -6.51
N MET A 494 -29.65 -0.09 -7.36
CA MET A 494 -29.11 -0.65 -8.60
C MET A 494 -28.17 -1.85 -8.36
N ALA A 495 -27.44 -1.85 -7.23
CA ALA A 495 -26.50 -2.91 -6.89
C ALA A 495 -27.17 -4.12 -6.21
N PHE A 496 -28.20 -3.89 -5.37
CA PHE A 496 -28.68 -4.90 -4.42
C PHE A 496 -30.17 -5.25 -4.55
N SER A 497 -30.97 -4.49 -5.28
CA SER A 497 -32.42 -4.76 -5.37
C SER A 497 -32.72 -6.03 -6.18
N THR A 498 -33.80 -6.71 -5.83
CA THR A 498 -34.33 -7.86 -6.60
C THR A 498 -35.32 -7.43 -7.69
N LYS A 499 -35.74 -6.15 -7.71
CA LYS A 499 -36.65 -5.58 -8.71
C LYS A 499 -35.95 -5.47 -10.08
N SER A 500 -36.74 -5.51 -11.16
CA SER A 500 -36.23 -5.28 -12.52
C SER A 500 -35.82 -3.83 -12.78
N TYR A 501 -36.40 -2.89 -12.05
CA TYR A 501 -36.10 -1.48 -12.15
C TYR A 501 -36.25 -0.76 -10.80
N PHE A 502 -35.61 0.40 -10.70
CA PHE A 502 -35.72 1.34 -9.58
C PHE A 502 -36.23 2.71 -10.06
N SER A 503 -37.01 3.40 -9.24
CA SER A 503 -37.46 4.77 -9.53
C SER A 503 -36.49 5.78 -8.93
N PRO A 504 -35.78 6.58 -9.73
CA PRO A 504 -34.88 7.61 -9.19
C PRO A 504 -35.61 8.88 -8.74
N SER A 505 -36.93 8.87 -8.51
CA SER A 505 -37.73 10.08 -8.27
C SER A 505 -37.19 10.97 -7.14
N ALA A 506 -36.76 10.36 -6.02
CA ALA A 506 -36.19 11.09 -4.89
C ALA A 506 -34.84 11.76 -5.22
N LEU A 507 -34.04 11.16 -6.10
CA LEU A 507 -32.82 11.79 -6.62
C LEU A 507 -33.17 12.94 -7.58
N LEU A 508 -34.24 12.81 -8.37
CA LEU A 508 -34.66 13.89 -9.25
C LEU A 508 -35.03 15.15 -8.47
N GLU A 509 -35.64 15.01 -7.30
CA GLU A 509 -36.05 16.13 -6.43
C GLU A 509 -34.88 16.98 -5.92
N THR A 510 -33.62 16.52 -6.01
CA THR A 510 -32.43 17.28 -5.58
C THR A 510 -31.87 18.21 -6.66
N PHE A 511 -32.35 18.09 -7.90
CA PHE A 511 -31.89 18.91 -9.03
C PHE A 511 -32.75 20.17 -9.23
N PRO A 512 -32.23 21.18 -9.98
CA PRO A 512 -33.00 22.36 -10.35
C PRO A 512 -34.36 22.02 -10.97
N ARG A 513 -35.41 22.78 -10.61
CA ARG A 513 -36.80 22.51 -11.04
C ARG A 513 -36.97 22.38 -12.55
N TRP A 514 -36.17 23.10 -13.33
CA TRP A 514 -36.24 23.06 -14.80
C TRP A 514 -35.77 21.74 -15.41
N ILE A 515 -34.97 20.92 -14.70
CA ILE A 515 -34.63 19.55 -15.12
C ILE A 515 -35.85 18.64 -15.01
N ASN A 516 -36.77 18.93 -14.08
CA ASN A 516 -37.96 18.12 -13.79
C ASN A 516 -39.26 18.60 -14.46
N ASN A 517 -39.20 19.61 -15.33
CA ASN A 517 -40.37 20.21 -16.01
C ASN A 517 -41.03 19.34 -17.10
N GLY A 518 -40.75 18.04 -17.16
CA GLY A 518 -41.25 17.13 -18.19
C GLY A 518 -40.66 17.28 -19.59
N ARG A 519 -39.74 18.22 -19.84
CA ARG A 519 -39.07 18.39 -21.14
C ARG A 519 -37.89 17.43 -21.32
N GLN A 520 -37.53 17.19 -22.58
CA GLN A 520 -36.26 16.55 -22.95
C GLN A 520 -35.10 17.52 -22.69
N GLN A 521 -33.95 17.00 -22.27
CA GLN A 521 -32.75 17.78 -21.93
C GLN A 521 -31.50 17.07 -22.46
N ASP A 522 -30.37 17.79 -22.49
CA ASP A 522 -29.07 17.24 -22.88
C ASP A 522 -28.46 16.40 -21.73
N CYS A 523 -27.94 15.20 -22.05
CA CYS A 523 -27.33 14.33 -21.05
C CYS A 523 -25.97 14.84 -20.57
N HIS A 524 -25.21 15.54 -21.42
CA HIS A 524 -23.94 16.15 -21.06
C HIS A 524 -24.13 17.32 -20.11
N GLU A 525 -25.17 18.15 -20.34
CA GLU A 525 -25.54 19.22 -19.42
C GLU A 525 -25.94 18.67 -18.06
N PHE A 526 -26.77 17.62 -18.03
CA PHE A 526 -27.12 16.93 -16.78
C PHE A 526 -25.89 16.37 -16.05
N LEU A 527 -24.95 15.77 -16.77
CA LEU A 527 -23.70 15.26 -16.19
C LEU A 527 -22.91 16.38 -15.50
N LYS A 528 -22.77 17.55 -16.14
CA LYS A 528 -22.07 18.71 -15.56
C LYS A 528 -22.75 19.22 -14.29
N ILE A 529 -24.08 19.29 -14.29
CA ILE A 529 -24.87 19.71 -13.12
C ILE A 529 -24.69 18.71 -11.98
N LEU A 530 -24.77 17.41 -12.26
CA LEU A 530 -24.55 16.37 -11.26
C LEU A 530 -23.14 16.45 -10.65
N PHE A 531 -22.11 16.61 -11.47
CA PHE A 531 -20.73 16.73 -10.98
C PHE A 531 -20.55 17.97 -10.11
N SER A 532 -21.08 19.11 -10.56
CA SER A 532 -21.04 20.37 -9.79
C SER A 532 -21.72 20.24 -8.42
N GLN A 533 -22.88 19.57 -8.35
CA GLN A 533 -23.57 19.34 -7.06
C GLN A 533 -22.81 18.37 -6.14
N ILE A 534 -22.21 17.30 -6.69
CA ILE A 534 -21.37 16.38 -5.90
C ILE A 534 -20.16 17.12 -5.33
N GLU A 535 -19.52 17.96 -6.15
CA GLU A 535 -18.38 18.77 -5.75
C GLU A 535 -18.75 19.76 -4.64
N GLU A 536 -19.83 20.53 -4.84
CA GLU A 536 -20.30 21.50 -3.86
C GLU A 536 -20.66 20.85 -2.52
N GLU A 537 -21.46 19.77 -2.53
CA GLU A 537 -21.84 19.06 -1.31
C GLU A 537 -20.62 18.49 -0.57
N SER A 538 -19.65 17.93 -1.30
CA SER A 538 -18.45 17.37 -0.70
C SER A 538 -17.56 18.45 -0.08
N ASN A 539 -17.43 19.62 -0.72
CA ASN A 539 -16.65 20.74 -0.21
C ASN A 539 -17.27 21.35 1.07
N GLN A 540 -18.60 21.48 1.13
CA GLN A 540 -19.32 21.97 2.32
C GLN A 540 -19.10 21.07 3.56
N PHE A 541 -18.95 19.76 3.36
CA PHE A 541 -18.66 18.83 4.45
C PHE A 541 -17.23 18.96 4.99
N VAL A 542 -16.26 19.32 4.15
CA VAL A 542 -14.86 19.54 4.54
C VAL A 542 -14.71 20.86 5.31
N SER A 543 -15.39 21.93 4.87
CA SER A 543 -15.34 23.23 5.54
C SER A 543 -15.96 23.20 6.95
N ASN A 544 -17.02 22.41 7.17
CA ASN A 544 -17.70 22.29 8.47
C ASN A 544 -16.93 21.50 9.55
N LYS A 545 -15.79 20.86 9.20
CA LYS A 545 -14.95 20.09 10.15
C LYS A 545 -13.66 20.79 10.57
N ARG A 546 -13.29 21.93 9.96
CA ARG A 546 -12.08 22.68 10.33
C ARG A 546 -12.43 23.76 11.37
N PRO A 547 -11.80 23.79 12.56
CA PRO A 547 -11.83 24.99 13.40
C PRO A 547 -11.21 26.15 12.59
N ARG A 548 -11.77 27.35 12.70
CA ARG A 548 -11.23 28.57 12.08
C ARG A 548 -9.82 28.82 12.64
N LEU A 549 -8.79 28.40 11.92
CA LEU A 549 -7.41 28.85 12.12
C LEU A 549 -7.10 29.93 11.06
N ASN A 550 -6.30 30.89 11.48
CA ASN A 550 -6.15 32.23 10.89
C ASN A 550 -5.84 32.25 9.39
N MET A 551 -6.44 33.25 8.72
CA MET A 551 -6.18 33.67 7.35
C MET A 551 -4.75 34.21 7.25
N GLU A 552 -3.84 33.51 6.58
CA GLU A 552 -2.70 34.17 5.91
C GLU A 552 -1.97 33.32 4.84
N ASP A 553 -2.18 31.99 4.76
CA ASP A 553 -1.63 31.18 3.66
C ASP A 553 -2.67 30.89 2.57
N GLN A 554 -2.89 31.85 1.67
CA GLN A 554 -3.78 31.73 0.50
C GLN A 554 -3.10 31.30 -0.81
N SER A 555 -1.91 30.70 -0.75
CA SER A 555 -1.32 30.07 -1.92
C SER A 555 -1.16 28.57 -1.71
N ILE A 556 -1.93 27.80 -2.48
CA ILE A 556 -2.00 26.32 -2.52
C ILE A 556 -2.87 25.71 -1.40
N SER A 557 -4.17 26.03 -1.40
CA SER A 557 -5.19 25.11 -0.91
C SER A 557 -5.31 23.92 -1.87
N ARG A 558 -4.32 23.01 -1.86
CA ARG A 558 -4.47 21.65 -2.38
C ARG A 558 -5.45 20.92 -1.47
N ILE A 559 -6.74 21.19 -1.68
CA ILE A 559 -7.84 20.35 -1.24
C ILE A 559 -7.50 18.92 -1.69
N ASN A 560 -7.70 17.94 -0.80
CA ASN A 560 -7.49 16.51 -1.05
C ASN A 560 -8.30 16.06 -2.28
N PHE A 561 -7.77 16.24 -3.49
CA PHE A 561 -8.35 15.73 -4.74
C PHE A 561 -8.60 14.22 -4.67
N ASN A 562 -7.91 13.49 -3.79
CA ASN A 562 -8.07 12.05 -3.63
C ASN A 562 -9.35 11.59 -2.89
N GLU A 563 -10.09 12.46 -2.21
CA GLU A 563 -11.28 12.05 -1.42
C GLU A 563 -12.63 12.35 -2.11
N MET A 564 -12.66 13.28 -3.06
CA MET A 564 -13.86 13.66 -3.81
C MET A 564 -14.31 12.51 -4.74
N PRO A 565 -15.61 12.13 -4.80
CA PRO A 565 -16.05 11.04 -5.67
C PRO A 565 -15.75 11.28 -7.15
N ILE A 566 -15.94 12.51 -7.66
CA ILE A 566 -15.74 12.84 -9.08
C ILE A 566 -14.28 12.89 -9.53
N SER A 567 -13.31 12.85 -8.60
CA SER A 567 -11.87 12.90 -8.91
C SER A 567 -11.39 11.78 -9.83
N THR A 568 -12.11 10.66 -9.91
CA THR A 568 -11.80 9.59 -10.88
C THR A 568 -11.95 10.03 -12.33
N PHE A 569 -12.73 11.07 -12.59
CA PHE A 569 -12.90 11.69 -13.90
C PHE A 569 -12.01 12.94 -14.07
N GLY A 570 -11.33 13.38 -13.00
CA GLY A 570 -10.55 14.61 -12.98
C GLY A 570 -9.18 14.44 -13.62
N GLY A 571 -8.84 15.34 -14.52
CA GLY A 571 -7.51 15.52 -15.08
C GLY A 571 -7.12 17.00 -15.11
N ILE A 572 -5.89 17.29 -15.52
CA ILE A 572 -5.37 18.66 -15.65
C ILE A 572 -4.87 18.89 -17.07
N LEU A 573 -5.38 19.94 -17.71
CA LEU A 573 -4.88 20.52 -18.94
C LEU A 573 -3.86 21.62 -18.63
N GLU A 574 -2.81 21.71 -19.44
CA GLU A 574 -1.93 22.88 -19.50
C GLU A 574 -2.10 23.56 -20.85
N ASN A 575 -2.51 24.83 -20.81
CA ASN A 575 -2.57 25.71 -21.97
C ASN A 575 -1.31 26.60 -21.96
N THR A 576 -0.50 26.55 -23.01
CA THR A 576 0.68 27.40 -23.17
C THR A 576 0.48 28.34 -24.35
N ILE A 577 0.49 29.65 -24.09
CA ILE A 577 0.45 30.70 -25.11
C ILE A 577 1.85 31.26 -25.28
N GLU A 578 2.42 31.14 -26.48
CA GLU A 578 3.73 31.65 -26.85
C GLU A 578 3.59 32.85 -27.79
N CYS A 579 4.03 34.03 -27.35
CA CYS A 579 4.07 35.23 -28.19
C CYS A 579 5.13 35.07 -29.28
N LEU A 580 4.75 35.26 -30.54
CA LEU A 580 5.66 35.09 -31.69
C LEU A 580 6.65 36.26 -31.85
N THR A 581 6.35 37.42 -31.26
CA THR A 581 7.21 38.61 -31.34
C THR A 581 8.36 38.58 -30.33
N CYS A 582 8.10 38.22 -29.07
CA CYS A 582 9.10 38.25 -28.00
C CYS A 582 9.46 36.88 -27.41
N GLY A 583 8.79 35.80 -27.83
CA GLY A 583 9.00 34.44 -27.32
C GLY A 583 8.49 34.20 -25.88
N ASN A 584 7.77 35.15 -25.27
CA ASN A 584 7.25 34.97 -23.92
C ASN A 584 6.18 33.87 -23.89
N LYS A 585 6.27 32.97 -22.90
CA LYS A 585 5.32 31.87 -22.72
C LYS A 585 4.48 32.09 -21.46
N SER A 586 3.17 32.24 -21.62
CA SER A 586 2.20 32.20 -20.53
C SER A 586 1.64 30.78 -20.41
N ARG A 587 1.55 30.26 -19.18
CA ARG A 587 1.03 28.91 -18.92
C ARG A 587 -0.12 28.96 -17.94
N THR A 588 -1.26 28.41 -18.31
CA THR A 588 -2.42 28.24 -17.42
C THR A 588 -2.72 26.75 -17.25
N LYS A 589 -3.08 26.36 -16.03
CA LYS A 589 -3.49 25.00 -15.69
C LYS A 589 -4.98 25.00 -15.39
N GLU A 590 -5.70 24.07 -15.99
CA GLU A 590 -7.16 23.98 -15.89
C GLU A 590 -7.58 22.55 -15.58
N ASP A 591 -8.40 22.39 -14.54
CA ASP A 591 -8.97 21.09 -14.19
C ASP A 591 -10.10 20.75 -15.16
N PHE A 592 -10.21 19.49 -15.56
CA PHE A 592 -11.27 19.02 -16.44
C PHE A 592 -11.84 17.67 -15.97
N HIS A 593 -13.13 17.46 -16.22
CA HIS A 593 -13.82 16.18 -16.00
C HIS A 593 -14.28 15.51 -17.31
N ASP A 594 -14.29 16.27 -18.40
CA ASP A 594 -14.63 15.82 -19.74
C ASP A 594 -13.91 16.66 -20.80
N LEU A 595 -13.70 16.09 -21.99
CA LEU A 595 -13.23 16.83 -23.16
C LEU A 595 -14.36 16.94 -24.17
N THR A 596 -14.68 18.16 -24.57
CA THR A 596 -15.67 18.42 -25.63
C THR A 596 -14.95 18.47 -26.97
N LEU A 597 -15.25 17.52 -27.85
CA LEU A 597 -14.59 17.37 -29.14
C LEU A 597 -15.50 17.89 -30.27
N SER A 598 -15.00 18.85 -31.04
CA SER A 598 -15.71 19.42 -32.18
C SER A 598 -15.66 18.48 -33.39
N LEU A 599 -16.80 18.26 -34.05
CA LEU A 599 -16.84 17.57 -35.33
C LEU A 599 -16.65 18.59 -36.45
N LYS A 600 -15.50 18.53 -37.14
CA LYS A 600 -15.30 19.22 -38.41
C LYS A 600 -15.76 18.29 -39.54
N VAL A 601 -16.74 18.72 -40.33
CA VAL A 601 -17.19 18.00 -41.53
C VAL A 601 -16.70 18.80 -42.74
N GLU A 602 -15.48 18.51 -43.18
CA GLU A 602 -14.87 19.28 -44.28
C GLU A 602 -15.35 18.81 -45.66
N ASN A 603 -15.66 17.52 -45.82
CA ASN A 603 -16.12 16.92 -47.08
C ASN A 603 -17.12 15.77 -46.83
N GLU A 604 -18.14 15.61 -47.68
CA GLU A 604 -19.16 14.55 -47.56
C GLU A 604 -18.59 13.11 -47.60
N SER A 605 -17.36 12.95 -48.13
CA SER A 605 -16.67 11.64 -48.21
C SER A 605 -15.80 11.31 -47.00
N TYR A 606 -15.47 12.30 -46.15
CA TYR A 606 -14.59 12.09 -45.00
C TYR A 606 -15.39 11.57 -43.80
N LYS A 607 -14.93 10.46 -43.22
CA LYS A 607 -15.51 9.87 -42.01
C LYS A 607 -14.52 10.06 -40.85
N PRO A 608 -14.72 11.06 -39.97
CA PRO A 608 -13.79 11.34 -38.90
C PRO A 608 -13.72 10.19 -37.89
N SER A 609 -12.52 9.85 -37.45
CA SER A 609 -12.31 8.95 -36.31
C SER A 609 -12.19 9.75 -35.00
N LEU A 610 -12.36 9.07 -33.88
CA LEU A 610 -12.17 9.65 -32.56
C LEU A 610 -10.71 10.11 -32.35
N ASP A 611 -9.75 9.39 -32.90
CA ASP A 611 -8.33 9.74 -32.88
C ASP A 611 -8.07 11.04 -33.66
N ASP A 612 -8.72 11.23 -34.82
CA ASP A 612 -8.62 12.50 -35.57
C ASP A 612 -9.17 13.67 -34.76
N MET A 613 -10.32 13.46 -34.09
CA MET A 613 -10.95 14.49 -33.26
C MET A 613 -10.12 14.86 -32.03
N LEU A 614 -9.45 13.89 -31.41
CA LEU A 614 -8.53 14.14 -30.31
C LEU A 614 -7.25 14.85 -30.78
N SER A 615 -6.70 14.42 -31.92
CA SER A 615 -5.53 15.06 -32.53
C SER A 615 -5.82 16.53 -32.86
N GLU A 616 -7.00 16.79 -33.43
CA GLU A 616 -7.49 18.15 -33.69
C GLU A 616 -7.62 18.97 -32.39
N PHE A 617 -8.16 18.39 -31.32
CA PHE A 617 -8.29 19.07 -30.02
C PHE A 617 -6.94 19.53 -29.46
N PHE A 618 -5.86 18.81 -29.72
CA PHE A 618 -4.50 19.14 -29.26
C PHE A 618 -3.66 19.87 -30.31
N THR A 619 -4.22 20.20 -31.47
CA THR A 619 -3.49 20.93 -32.51
C THR A 619 -3.21 22.37 -32.07
N PRO A 620 -1.99 22.90 -32.27
CA PRO A 620 -1.67 24.28 -31.96
C PRO A 620 -2.62 25.27 -32.65
N GLU A 621 -3.18 26.19 -31.88
CA GLU A 621 -4.09 27.25 -32.34
C GLU A 621 -3.31 28.55 -32.54
N ALA A 622 -3.37 29.13 -33.75
CA ALA A 622 -2.81 30.45 -34.02
C ALA A 622 -3.76 31.55 -33.53
N LEU A 623 -3.24 32.44 -32.69
CA LEU A 623 -3.91 33.64 -32.19
C LEU A 623 -3.41 34.84 -32.99
N ASN A 624 -4.09 35.16 -34.08
CA ASN A 624 -3.75 36.24 -35.01
C ASN A 624 -5.00 37.04 -35.41
N GLU A 625 -4.80 38.12 -36.17
CA GLU A 625 -5.87 39.01 -36.65
C GLU A 625 -6.78 39.51 -35.50
N ASP A 626 -8.09 39.27 -35.58
CA ASP A 626 -9.06 39.69 -34.56
C ASP A 626 -8.90 38.97 -33.21
N ASN A 627 -8.10 37.89 -33.14
CA ASN A 627 -7.90 37.05 -31.95
C ASN A 627 -6.47 37.17 -31.36
N GLN A 628 -5.77 38.27 -31.62
CA GLN A 628 -4.41 38.50 -31.08
C GLN A 628 -4.35 38.44 -29.55
N TYR A 629 -3.25 37.90 -29.02
CA TYR A 629 -2.97 37.78 -27.60
C TYR A 629 -2.36 39.07 -27.06
N PHE A 630 -2.89 39.60 -25.95
CA PHE A 630 -2.24 40.71 -25.25
C PHE A 630 -1.02 40.20 -24.46
N CYS A 631 0.18 40.58 -24.92
CA CYS A 631 1.42 40.16 -24.28
C CYS A 631 1.91 41.21 -23.28
N ASP A 632 2.02 40.84 -21.99
CA ASP A 632 2.49 41.75 -20.93
C ASP A 632 3.92 42.26 -21.15
N LYS A 633 4.78 41.48 -21.81
CA LYS A 633 6.16 41.91 -22.12
C LYS A 633 6.23 42.89 -23.29
N CYS A 634 5.39 42.71 -24.31
CA CYS A 634 5.30 43.66 -25.44
C CYS A 634 4.39 44.85 -25.12
N ASN A 635 3.58 44.74 -24.06
CA ASN A 635 2.55 45.69 -23.65
C ASN A 635 1.57 46.03 -24.80
N GLY A 636 1.09 45.01 -25.50
CA GLY A 636 0.19 45.16 -26.66
C GLY A 636 -0.31 43.84 -27.24
N LEU A 637 -1.24 43.92 -28.18
CA LEU A 637 -1.75 42.78 -28.95
C LEU A 637 -0.68 42.26 -29.90
N GLN A 638 -0.45 40.96 -29.89
CA GLN A 638 0.59 40.29 -30.67
C GLN A 638 0.08 38.94 -31.18
N ASP A 639 0.63 38.50 -32.31
CA ASP A 639 0.42 37.15 -32.77
C ASP A 639 1.05 36.15 -31.80
N ALA A 640 0.33 35.07 -31.50
CA ALA A 640 0.77 34.05 -30.57
C ALA A 640 0.31 32.66 -31.02
N VAL A 641 0.92 31.61 -30.46
CA VAL A 641 0.49 30.23 -30.65
C VAL A 641 0.06 29.66 -29.31
N LYS A 642 -1.17 29.14 -29.24
CA LYS A 642 -1.70 28.43 -28.08
C LYS A 642 -1.58 26.93 -28.30
N THR A 643 -0.99 26.24 -27.33
CA THR A 643 -0.87 24.77 -27.31
C THR A 643 -1.53 24.22 -26.06
N THR A 644 -2.26 23.12 -26.22
CA THR A 644 -3.00 22.47 -25.14
C THR A 644 -2.47 21.06 -24.96
N ARG A 645 -2.28 20.60 -23.71
CA ARG A 645 -1.88 19.22 -23.42
C ARG A 645 -2.44 18.72 -22.11
N ILE A 646 -2.70 17.42 -22.02
CA ILE A 646 -3.02 16.77 -20.75
C ILE A 646 -1.72 16.54 -19.98
N ILE A 647 -1.59 17.17 -18.80
CA ILE A 647 -0.43 16.96 -17.91
C ILE A 647 -0.74 15.98 -16.78
N VAL A 648 -2.02 15.80 -16.44
CA VAL A 648 -2.48 14.78 -15.50
C VAL A 648 -3.70 14.09 -16.14
N PRO A 649 -3.58 12.81 -16.54
CA PRO A 649 -4.70 12.09 -17.16
C PRO A 649 -5.73 11.64 -16.10
N PRO A 650 -7.03 11.67 -16.42
CA PRO A 650 -8.06 11.12 -15.55
C PRO A 650 -8.05 9.60 -15.59
N ARG A 651 -8.58 8.96 -14.53
CA ARG A 651 -8.75 7.50 -14.48
C ARG A 651 -9.83 7.01 -15.45
N TYR A 652 -10.90 7.79 -15.59
CA TYR A 652 -11.94 7.61 -16.59
C TYR A 652 -12.04 8.89 -17.42
N LEU A 653 -11.75 8.79 -18.72
CA LEU A 653 -11.88 9.90 -19.65
C LEU A 653 -13.31 9.97 -20.20
N ILE A 654 -13.98 11.10 -20.03
CA ILE A 654 -15.28 11.38 -20.65
C ILE A 654 -15.05 12.23 -21.90
N LEU A 655 -15.55 11.75 -23.04
CA LEU A 655 -15.47 12.45 -24.32
C LEU A 655 -16.88 12.83 -24.78
N SER A 656 -17.11 14.13 -24.94
CA SER A 656 -18.38 14.70 -25.35
C SER A 656 -18.27 15.18 -26.78
N LEU A 657 -18.89 14.45 -27.71
CA LEU A 657 -18.86 14.79 -29.12
C LEU A 657 -19.85 15.93 -29.39
N ASN A 658 -19.35 17.12 -29.76
CA ASN A 658 -20.20 18.26 -30.13
C ASN A 658 -20.80 18.04 -31.52
N ARG A 659 -21.94 17.33 -31.56
CA ARG A 659 -22.67 16.96 -32.79
C ARG A 659 -23.71 18.00 -33.20
N PHE A 660 -23.40 19.27 -33.00
CA PHE A 660 -24.31 20.32 -33.38
C PHE A 660 -23.59 21.45 -34.07
N GLU A 661 -24.21 21.95 -35.12
CA GLU A 661 -23.75 23.13 -35.85
C GLU A 661 -24.91 24.10 -36.04
N TYR A 662 -24.58 25.36 -36.29
CA TYR A 662 -25.57 26.38 -36.60
C TYR A 662 -25.75 26.47 -38.11
N ASP A 663 -26.91 26.04 -38.61
CA ASP A 663 -27.25 26.20 -40.01
C ASP A 663 -27.63 27.66 -40.26
N LYS A 664 -26.72 28.40 -40.89
CA LYS A 664 -26.91 29.82 -41.23
C LYS A 664 -28.10 30.04 -42.17
N ARG A 665 -28.49 29.05 -42.99
CA ARG A 665 -29.59 29.19 -43.96
C ARG A 665 -30.96 29.14 -43.27
N TYR A 666 -31.12 28.22 -42.32
CA TYR A 666 -32.38 28.05 -41.58
C TYR A 666 -32.38 28.73 -40.21
N ALA A 667 -31.32 29.46 -39.88
CA ALA A 667 -31.10 30.17 -38.62
C ALA A 667 -31.37 29.29 -37.38
N ARG A 668 -31.04 28.00 -37.46
CA ARG A 668 -31.33 27.02 -36.39
C ARG A 668 -30.15 26.09 -36.16
N ARG A 669 -30.06 25.58 -34.93
CA ARG A 669 -29.12 24.51 -34.56
C ARG A 669 -29.59 23.21 -35.21
N ILE A 670 -28.71 22.55 -35.96
CA ILE A 670 -28.95 21.24 -36.57
C ILE A 670 -28.01 20.19 -35.96
N LYS A 671 -28.43 18.92 -36.02
CA LYS A 671 -27.64 17.80 -35.50
C LYS A 671 -26.78 17.21 -36.60
N ILE A 672 -25.49 17.05 -36.32
CA ILE A 672 -24.52 16.40 -37.20
C ILE A 672 -24.68 14.88 -37.08
N MET A 673 -25.16 14.27 -38.17
CA MET A 673 -25.43 12.83 -38.26
C MET A 673 -24.25 12.02 -38.80
N THR A 674 -23.13 12.67 -39.13
CA THR A 674 -21.91 12.03 -39.65
C THR A 674 -21.42 10.93 -38.71
N PRO A 675 -21.24 9.69 -39.19
CA PRO A 675 -20.68 8.61 -38.38
C PRO A 675 -19.26 8.96 -37.92
N VAL A 676 -18.95 8.68 -36.66
CA VAL A 676 -17.58 8.77 -36.12
C VAL A 676 -17.13 7.36 -35.79
N SER A 677 -16.00 6.93 -36.34
CA SER A 677 -15.38 5.64 -36.01
C SER A 677 -14.59 5.76 -34.70
N PHE A 678 -14.58 4.71 -33.90
CA PHE A 678 -13.75 4.64 -32.69
C PHE A 678 -13.32 3.20 -32.46
N ILE A 679 -12.09 3.02 -31.99
CA ILE A 679 -11.51 1.72 -31.64
C ILE A 679 -11.64 1.46 -30.13
N ASN A 680 -11.59 0.20 -29.72
CA ASN A 680 -11.75 -0.19 -28.31
C ASN A 680 -10.56 0.21 -27.42
N VAL A 681 -9.46 0.67 -28.00
CA VAL A 681 -8.23 1.07 -27.28
C VAL A 681 -7.69 2.36 -27.89
N LEU A 682 -7.78 3.46 -27.16
CA LEU A 682 -7.14 4.73 -27.52
C LEU A 682 -5.71 4.73 -26.96
N ARG A 683 -4.73 5.12 -27.78
CA ARG A 683 -3.32 5.25 -27.35
C ARG A 683 -2.99 6.74 -27.24
N GLY A 684 -2.43 7.15 -26.10
CA GLY A 684 -1.82 8.47 -25.98
C GLY A 684 -0.36 8.38 -26.42
N GLU A 685 0.08 9.31 -27.26
CA GLU A 685 1.50 9.57 -27.46
C GLU A 685 1.99 10.39 -26.26
N THR A 686 2.99 9.87 -25.55
CA THR A 686 3.61 10.51 -24.38
C THR A 686 4.69 11.50 -24.77
#